data_AF-A0A4U2YKR9-F1
#
_entry.id   AF-A0A4U2YKR9-F1
#
_cell.length_a   1.000
_cell.length_b   1.000
_cell.length_c   1.000
_cell.angle_alpha   90.00
_cell.angle_beta   90.00
_cell.angle_gamma   90.00
#
_symmetry.space_group_name_H-M   'P 1'
#
loop_
_entity.id
_entity.type
_entity.pdbx_description
1 polymer ?
#
loop_
_entity_poly.entity_id
_entity_poly.type
_entity_poly.pdbx_seq_one_letter_code
_entity_poly.pdbx_strand_id
1 'polypeptide(L)'
;MNAHSTRRRLAAAAAGLAVAVSPLAVTGLQASAAPARNAQTAVDETYLQDTLGLPTTTIVETVTYDRLQWLLQQPGQFAYVIGSVTDAGFKEKVVQADAAARAAGASRIYWYDPNLSGQSGVKNLNTRQPEGINLAEAPRTVFGNTWRNLLGQHLGNGIKSVPAASGSSVTITLDDAVVNDAHDPAFDHRTGATAAIGADDAVFFVYDKDHEVGGAADKIVDWVALSGSEDVAAGVTAAVGAVGGGAAIDQLSQFQWWKSTTNAKHDLANPDDARYGGDILTDADGADGWRVEQVTYPELLHLLNLKDAAASKSFVLLFGGTWCPNTRAVIKDVNAQAQANGVRKVYNFDLVLDGATVNGANAGANPLHVRDNANREGVNNFRPSYLYGDVVRSHFRNVVTEYDPNSGNRVAYYPNGDLTAFPDVVRKIQVPFLINYERGTGATPSTNAVKRQWIQQDTDASTGLPTFKEYMSQWWFTHPSAQLGLNFAIPADESTLTPAQAQQLAQARAQVDFGRDALSKLEKYFGGLPGAVVARRTVTAPAVAYGKRATVTVALENDHGRIPSGPVTLTVGGKTYTRVIESNAASFTLDTLVPGAYDWTLTYAGDDQVVGFTEKGKLSVTKGKVTSTKAKVVKAPTSKKAGSYKVTVATPAGLAKAAGKVTVTLTKGKTKRALTGTLKSGAVTVTIPKLAKGTWKVALAYAGDARYAAASAAGAKVVVKK
;
A
#
# COMPACT_ATOMS: atom_id res chain seq x y z
N MET A 1 -46.41 19.99 42.66
CA MET A 1 -47.32 19.08 43.41
C MET A 1 -47.23 17.70 42.78
N ASN A 2 -46.84 16.71 43.59
CA ASN A 2 -47.12 15.26 43.52
C ASN A 2 -46.89 14.49 42.20
N ALA A 3 -46.43 13.24 42.16
CA ALA A 3 -45.79 12.33 43.09
C ALA A 3 -45.49 11.04 42.29
N HIS A 4 -44.41 10.35 42.65
CA HIS A 4 -44.01 9.02 42.19
C HIS A 4 -45.05 7.90 42.41
N SER A 5 -45.02 6.84 41.59
CA SER A 5 -44.92 5.41 42.01
C SER A 5 -45.10 4.46 40.79
N THR A 6 -44.08 3.68 40.38
CA THR A 6 -43.69 2.30 40.78
C THR A 6 -44.75 1.19 40.63
N ARG A 7 -44.39 0.13 39.90
CA ARG A 7 -44.39 -1.32 40.28
C ARG A 7 -44.25 -2.19 39.02
N ARG A 8 -43.15 -2.93 38.84
CA ARG A 8 -42.73 -4.24 39.39
C ARG A 8 -43.20 -5.45 38.57
N ARG A 9 -42.18 -6.27 38.29
CA ARG A 9 -42.12 -7.57 37.59
C ARG A 9 -43.12 -8.59 38.12
N LEU A 10 -43.63 -9.42 37.19
CA LEU A 10 -44.13 -10.76 37.46
C LEU A 10 -43.46 -11.72 36.47
N ALA A 11 -42.70 -12.65 37.02
CA ALA A 11 -42.16 -13.81 36.32
C ALA A 11 -43.25 -14.88 36.24
N ALA A 12 -43.45 -15.47 35.07
CA ALA A 12 -44.21 -16.70 34.90
C ALA A 12 -43.32 -17.71 34.15
N ALA A 13 -42.93 -18.75 34.88
CA ALA A 13 -42.26 -19.92 34.34
C ALA A 13 -43.29 -20.80 33.61
N ALA A 14 -42.97 -21.20 32.38
CA ALA A 14 -43.63 -22.30 31.69
C ALA A 14 -42.54 -23.24 31.17
N ALA A 15 -42.37 -24.37 31.85
CA ALA A 15 -41.61 -25.50 31.37
C ALA A 15 -42.48 -26.31 30.40
N GLY A 16 -41.99 -26.54 29.18
CA GLY A 16 -42.70 -27.31 28.16
C GLY A 16 -41.74 -27.95 27.16
N LEU A 17 -41.49 -29.25 27.38
CA LEU A 17 -41.02 -30.29 26.45
C LEU A 17 -40.09 -29.87 25.29
N ALA A 18 -38.80 -30.18 25.44
CA ALA A 18 -37.86 -30.26 24.33
C ALA A 18 -38.12 -31.51 23.47
N VAL A 19 -38.68 -31.32 22.27
CA VAL A 19 -38.58 -32.29 21.17
C VAL A 19 -37.36 -31.88 20.35
N ALA A 20 -36.30 -32.68 20.43
CA ALA A 20 -35.07 -32.48 19.66
C ALA A 20 -35.33 -32.80 18.18
N VAL A 21 -35.65 -31.78 17.40
CA VAL A 21 -35.45 -31.79 15.94
C VAL A 21 -34.17 -31.04 15.67
N SER A 22 -33.11 -31.77 15.29
CA SER A 22 -31.85 -31.19 14.86
C SER A 22 -32.07 -30.25 13.67
N PRO A 23 -31.81 -28.94 13.77
CA PRO A 23 -31.66 -28.12 12.59
C PRO A 23 -30.28 -28.47 12.00
N LEU A 24 -30.25 -28.83 10.71
CA LEU A 24 -29.03 -28.69 9.93
C LEU A 24 -28.55 -27.24 10.08
N ALA A 25 -27.44 -27.05 10.79
CA ALA A 25 -26.74 -25.79 10.82
C ALA A 25 -26.17 -25.54 9.42
N VAL A 26 -26.92 -24.83 8.60
CA VAL A 26 -26.33 -24.03 7.52
C VAL A 26 -25.63 -22.89 8.24
N THR A 27 -24.34 -23.08 8.51
CA THR A 27 -23.46 -21.98 8.93
C THR A 27 -23.47 -20.96 7.81
N GLY A 28 -24.20 -19.87 8.01
CA GLY A 28 -24.07 -18.69 7.17
C GLY A 28 -22.60 -18.28 7.16
N LEU A 29 -22.03 -18.21 5.97
CA LEU A 29 -20.77 -17.53 5.74
C LEU A 29 -20.98 -16.06 6.15
N GLN A 30 -20.61 -15.71 7.39
CA GLN A 30 -20.23 -14.34 7.65
C GLN A 30 -19.03 -14.08 6.73
N ALA A 31 -19.20 -13.16 5.78
CA ALA A 31 -18.07 -12.61 5.04
C ALA A 31 -17.09 -12.06 6.08
N SER A 32 -16.00 -12.78 6.30
CA SER A 32 -14.87 -12.27 7.05
C SER A 32 -14.36 -11.02 6.33
N ALA A 33 -14.07 -9.96 7.07
CA ALA A 33 -13.39 -8.78 6.52
C ALA A 33 -12.20 -9.23 5.66
N ALA A 34 -12.02 -8.61 4.49
CA ALA A 34 -10.88 -8.89 3.64
C ALA A 34 -9.61 -8.75 4.50
N PRO A 35 -8.69 -9.73 4.48
CA PRO A 35 -7.55 -9.68 5.36
C PRO A 35 -6.66 -8.48 5.01
N ALA A 36 -6.06 -7.87 6.03
CA ALA A 36 -5.24 -6.68 5.88
C ALA A 36 -4.12 -6.91 4.87
N ARG A 37 -3.99 -6.02 3.88
CA ARG A 37 -2.89 -5.99 2.92
C ARG A 37 -1.80 -5.11 3.55
N ASN A 38 -0.59 -5.64 3.73
CA ASN A 38 0.52 -4.90 4.34
C ASN A 38 1.72 -4.90 3.39
N ALA A 39 1.86 -3.82 2.62
CA ALA A 39 3.01 -3.57 1.78
C ALA A 39 4.27 -3.39 2.64
N GLN A 40 5.36 -4.05 2.25
CA GLN A 40 6.71 -3.84 2.78
C GLN A 40 7.32 -2.61 2.11
N THR A 41 6.83 -1.43 2.49
CA THR A 41 7.41 -0.14 2.12
C THR A 41 8.16 0.45 3.30
N ALA A 42 9.34 1.02 3.03
CA ALA A 42 10.13 1.73 4.02
C ALA A 42 9.64 3.17 4.23
N VAL A 43 9.98 3.72 5.40
CA VAL A 43 9.90 5.15 5.68
C VAL A 43 11.32 5.69 5.88
N ASP A 44 11.63 6.81 5.26
CA ASP A 44 12.83 7.59 5.52
C ASP A 44 12.58 8.43 6.77
N GLU A 45 13.28 8.08 7.84
CA GLU A 45 13.25 8.77 9.13
C GLU A 45 14.63 9.38 9.45
N THR A 46 15.56 9.41 8.48
CA THR A 46 16.96 9.81 8.70
C THR A 46 17.36 11.09 7.98
N TYR A 47 16.55 11.61 7.05
CA TYR A 47 16.88 12.81 6.28
C TYR A 47 17.37 14.00 7.13
N LEU A 48 16.65 14.36 8.20
CA LEU A 48 17.02 15.50 9.05
C LEU A 48 18.29 15.24 9.87
N GLN A 49 18.51 13.99 10.29
CA GLN A 49 19.70 13.55 11.01
C GLN A 49 20.92 13.62 10.09
N ASP A 50 20.79 13.05 8.90
CA ASP A 50 21.88 12.95 7.92
C ASP A 50 22.21 14.33 7.31
N THR A 51 21.21 15.19 7.17
CA THR A 51 21.35 16.51 6.54
C THR A 51 21.79 17.59 7.53
N LEU A 52 21.15 17.66 8.70
CA LEU A 52 21.33 18.74 9.68
C LEU A 52 21.98 18.29 11.00
N GLY A 53 22.09 16.99 11.27
CA GLY A 53 22.55 16.49 12.57
C GLY A 53 21.51 16.61 13.69
N LEU A 54 20.24 16.80 13.35
CA LEU A 54 19.14 16.89 14.32
C LEU A 54 18.92 15.55 15.04
N PRO A 55 18.48 15.56 16.32
CA PRO A 55 18.19 14.32 17.04
C PRO A 55 16.96 13.61 16.48
N THR A 56 16.76 12.33 16.82
CA THR A 56 15.52 11.59 16.46
C THR A 56 14.27 12.13 17.14
N THR A 57 14.44 12.92 18.20
CA THR A 57 13.37 13.62 18.92
C THR A 57 13.13 15.04 18.41
N THR A 58 13.67 15.41 17.25
CA THR A 58 13.50 16.75 16.68
C THR A 58 12.02 17.08 16.42
N ILE A 59 11.69 18.36 16.55
CA ILE A 59 10.37 18.91 16.20
C ILE A 59 10.40 19.66 14.86
N VAL A 60 11.54 19.66 14.16
CA VAL A 60 11.71 20.33 12.87
C VAL A 60 11.04 19.50 11.78
N GLU A 61 10.29 20.16 10.91
CA GLU A 61 9.67 19.58 9.74
C GLU A 61 9.98 20.42 8.50
N THR A 62 10.49 19.78 7.46
CA THR A 62 10.68 20.41 6.14
C THR A 62 9.35 20.85 5.55
N VAL A 63 9.33 22.03 4.94
CA VAL A 63 8.19 22.53 4.17
C VAL A 63 8.63 22.99 2.79
N THR A 64 7.81 22.66 1.80
CA THR A 64 7.91 23.23 0.45
C THR A 64 7.46 24.70 0.48
N TYR A 65 7.81 25.46 -0.56
CA TYR A 65 7.31 26.81 -0.79
C TYR A 65 5.77 26.92 -0.72
N ASP A 66 5.02 26.06 -1.45
CA ASP A 66 3.56 26.10 -1.48
C ASP A 66 2.95 25.79 -0.11
N ARG A 67 3.61 24.93 0.68
CA ARG A 67 3.20 24.64 2.05
C ARG A 67 3.52 25.77 3.01
N LEU A 68 4.70 26.40 2.92
CA LEU A 68 5.04 27.58 3.72
C LEU A 68 4.07 28.73 3.46
N GLN A 69 3.80 29.03 2.19
CA GLN A 69 2.86 30.08 1.81
C GLN A 69 1.48 29.85 2.42
N TRP A 70 0.99 28.60 2.39
CA TRP A 70 -0.29 28.26 3.01
C TRP A 70 -0.24 28.39 4.53
N LEU A 71 0.83 27.92 5.20
CA LEU A 71 0.99 28.00 6.65
C LEU A 71 0.95 29.45 7.15
N LEU A 72 1.60 30.38 6.45
CA LEU A 72 1.59 31.82 6.77
C LEU A 72 0.20 32.48 6.63
N GLN A 73 -0.77 31.79 6.02
CA GLN A 73 -2.16 32.27 5.90
C GLN A 73 -3.08 31.68 6.97
N GLN A 74 -2.59 30.75 7.80
CA GLN A 74 -3.42 30.07 8.78
C GLN A 74 -3.50 30.87 10.09
N PRO A 75 -4.66 30.89 10.76
CA PRO A 75 -4.77 31.47 12.10
C PRO A 75 -4.01 30.58 13.10
N GLY A 76 -3.46 31.20 14.14
CA GLY A 76 -2.66 30.52 15.16
C GLY A 76 -1.22 31.02 15.18
N GLN A 77 -0.45 30.45 16.11
CA GLN A 77 0.93 30.84 16.36
C GLN A 77 1.87 29.73 15.92
N PHE A 78 2.85 30.05 15.08
CA PHE A 78 3.72 29.05 14.46
C PHE A 78 5.18 29.44 14.60
N ALA A 79 6.05 28.44 14.77
CA ALA A 79 7.50 28.63 14.77
C ALA A 79 8.09 28.21 13.43
N TYR A 80 8.99 29.04 12.89
CA TYR A 80 9.63 28.82 11.61
C TYR A 80 11.15 28.95 11.72
N VAL A 81 11.85 28.21 10.86
CA VAL A 81 13.25 28.47 10.52
C VAL A 81 13.35 28.65 9.02
N ILE A 82 14.02 29.71 8.59
CA ILE A 82 14.36 29.94 7.19
C ILE A 82 15.88 29.96 7.08
N GLY A 83 16.43 29.11 6.21
CA GLY A 83 17.86 28.99 5.98
C GLY A 83 18.21 27.75 5.17
N SER A 84 19.39 27.75 4.57
CA SER A 84 19.87 26.67 3.71
C SER A 84 21.00 25.90 4.36
N VAL A 85 21.13 24.61 4.02
CA VAL A 85 22.31 23.78 4.37
C VAL A 85 23.62 24.32 3.79
N THR A 86 23.52 25.21 2.80
CA THR A 86 24.65 25.92 2.18
C THR A 86 25.03 27.20 2.92
N ASP A 87 24.22 27.67 3.86
CA ASP A 87 24.49 28.88 4.65
C ASP A 87 25.52 28.56 5.74
N ALA A 88 26.40 29.54 6.02
CA ALA A 88 27.48 29.37 6.97
C ALA A 88 26.93 29.10 8.39
N GLY A 89 27.33 27.97 8.99
CA GLY A 89 26.96 27.61 10.37
C GLY A 89 25.50 27.15 10.56
N PHE A 90 24.67 27.15 9.52
CA PHE A 90 23.23 26.87 9.64
C PHE A 90 22.90 25.56 10.38
N LYS A 91 23.59 24.47 10.04
CA LYS A 91 23.36 23.14 10.64
C LYS A 91 23.51 23.14 12.15
N GLU A 92 24.55 23.80 12.67
CA GLU A 92 24.78 23.90 14.10
C GLU A 92 23.69 24.76 14.77
N LYS A 93 23.36 25.89 14.13
CA LYS A 93 22.39 26.85 14.66
C LYS A 93 20.97 26.30 14.69
N VAL A 94 20.54 25.54 13.69
CA VAL A 94 19.21 24.90 13.70
C VAL A 94 19.11 23.79 14.75
N VAL A 95 20.19 23.07 15.04
CA VAL A 95 20.23 22.10 16.16
C VAL A 95 20.05 22.81 17.51
N GLN A 96 20.70 23.97 17.69
CA GLN A 96 20.52 24.80 18.89
C GLN A 96 19.08 25.33 19.00
N ALA A 97 18.50 25.80 17.90
CA ALA A 97 17.12 26.28 17.85
C ALA A 97 16.10 25.17 18.16
N ASP A 98 16.25 23.97 17.57
CA ASP A 98 15.42 22.81 17.88
C ASP A 98 15.49 22.46 19.38
N ALA A 99 16.68 22.42 19.95
CA ALA A 99 16.87 22.10 21.36
C ALA A 99 16.20 23.14 22.28
N ALA A 100 16.39 24.42 22.00
CA ALA A 100 15.82 25.52 22.79
C ALA A 100 14.30 25.57 22.70
N ALA A 101 13.73 25.49 21.50
CA ALA A 101 12.28 25.49 21.31
C ALA A 101 11.61 24.26 21.96
N ARG A 102 12.22 23.07 21.86
CA ARG A 102 11.75 21.88 22.59
C ARG A 102 11.80 22.06 24.09
N ALA A 103 12.88 22.64 24.63
CA ALA A 103 12.98 22.94 26.05
C ALA A 103 11.92 23.95 26.52
N ALA A 104 11.53 24.89 25.64
CA ALA A 104 10.43 25.82 25.85
C ALA A 104 9.02 25.20 25.65
N GLY A 105 8.94 23.92 25.28
CA GLY A 105 7.69 23.16 25.14
C GLY A 105 7.05 23.20 23.76
N ALA A 106 7.76 23.68 22.72
CA ALA A 106 7.22 23.76 21.37
C ALA A 106 7.04 22.36 20.76
N SER A 107 5.96 22.18 20.00
CA SER A 107 5.65 20.89 19.37
C SER A 107 6.16 20.77 17.93
N ARG A 108 6.45 21.91 17.28
CA ARG A 108 6.79 21.98 15.86
C ARG A 108 7.65 23.19 15.55
N ILE A 109 8.58 23.03 14.61
CA ILE A 109 9.23 24.11 13.86
C ILE A 109 9.11 23.77 12.38
N TYR A 110 8.62 24.69 11.56
CA TYR A 110 8.59 24.53 10.11
C TYR A 110 9.86 25.10 9.47
N TRP A 111 10.66 24.25 8.84
CA TRP A 111 11.89 24.64 8.16
C TRP A 111 11.68 24.78 6.65
N TYR A 112 11.91 25.97 6.12
CA TYR A 112 11.96 26.25 4.69
C TYR A 112 13.40 26.52 4.24
N ASP A 113 13.86 25.76 3.26
CA ASP A 113 15.14 25.99 2.58
C ASP A 113 14.91 26.88 1.34
N PRO A 114 15.35 28.15 1.34
CA PRO A 114 15.20 29.04 0.19
C PRO A 114 16.07 28.62 -1.00
N ASN A 115 17.07 27.75 -0.81
CA ASN A 115 17.80 27.09 -1.88
C ASN A 115 17.07 25.82 -2.30
N LEU A 116 16.19 25.95 -3.29
CA LEU A 116 15.27 24.87 -3.69
C LEU A 116 15.96 23.60 -4.21
N SER A 117 17.25 23.65 -4.56
CA SER A 117 18.03 22.46 -4.91
C SER A 117 18.79 21.86 -3.72
N GLY A 118 18.95 22.61 -2.62
CA GLY A 118 19.83 22.30 -1.48
C GLY A 118 21.31 22.15 -1.85
N GLN A 119 21.73 22.68 -3.00
CA GLN A 119 23.07 22.46 -3.56
C GLN A 119 23.80 23.76 -3.85
N SER A 120 25.13 23.70 -3.89
CA SER A 120 26.00 24.87 -4.13
C SER A 120 26.52 24.94 -5.57
N GLY A 121 27.22 26.02 -5.90
CA GLY A 121 27.88 26.21 -7.19
C GLY A 121 26.88 26.30 -8.35
N VAL A 122 27.17 25.64 -9.48
CA VAL A 122 26.32 25.70 -10.68
C VAL A 122 24.91 25.11 -10.49
N LYS A 123 24.69 24.40 -9.39
CA LYS A 123 23.40 23.80 -9.02
C LYS A 123 22.61 24.64 -7.99
N ASN A 124 23.14 25.79 -7.57
CA ASN A 124 22.47 26.69 -6.64
C ASN A 124 21.13 27.22 -7.19
N LEU A 125 20.07 27.14 -6.38
CA LEU A 125 18.75 27.71 -6.64
C LEU A 125 18.27 28.58 -5.45
N ASN A 126 19.17 29.26 -4.74
CA ASN A 126 18.82 30.18 -3.64
C ASN A 126 17.96 31.34 -4.11
N THR A 127 16.69 31.35 -3.72
CA THR A 127 15.69 32.33 -4.13
C THR A 127 15.88 33.70 -3.47
N ARG A 128 16.64 33.77 -2.36
CA ARG A 128 17.06 35.05 -1.75
C ARG A 128 18.11 35.77 -2.57
N GLN A 129 18.90 35.02 -3.35
CA GLN A 129 20.05 35.48 -4.14
C GLN A 129 19.94 35.04 -5.60
N PRO A 130 18.91 35.52 -6.33
CA PRO A 130 18.63 35.06 -7.69
C PRO A 130 19.78 35.30 -8.68
N GLU A 131 20.65 36.28 -8.42
CA GLU A 131 21.85 36.56 -9.23
C GLU A 131 22.85 35.39 -9.25
N GLY A 132 22.91 34.60 -8.17
CA GLY A 132 23.78 33.42 -8.05
C GLY A 132 23.20 32.15 -8.69
N ILE A 133 22.01 32.21 -9.27
CA ILE A 133 21.37 31.07 -9.94
C ILE A 133 21.92 30.94 -11.37
N ASN A 134 22.32 29.73 -11.76
CA ASN A 134 22.88 29.47 -13.10
C ASN A 134 21.78 29.33 -14.18
N LEU A 135 20.97 30.36 -14.37
CA LEU A 135 19.91 30.47 -15.39
C LEU A 135 20.02 31.80 -16.16
N ALA A 136 19.31 31.91 -17.28
CA ALA A 136 19.16 33.20 -17.96
C ALA A 136 18.53 34.27 -17.04
N GLU A 137 18.69 35.56 -17.37
CA GLU A 137 18.23 36.67 -16.51
C GLU A 137 16.73 36.61 -16.17
N ALA A 138 15.87 36.49 -17.19
CA ALA A 138 14.42 36.44 -17.00
C ALA A 138 13.96 35.34 -16.01
N PRO A 139 14.37 34.05 -16.15
CA PRO A 139 14.00 33.04 -15.16
C PRO A 139 14.64 33.27 -13.78
N ARG A 140 15.85 33.81 -13.66
CA ARG A 140 16.41 34.18 -12.34
C ARG A 140 15.52 35.17 -11.59
N THR A 141 14.98 36.17 -12.29
CA THR A 141 14.01 37.12 -11.71
C THR A 141 12.77 36.39 -11.18
N VAL A 142 12.27 35.38 -11.91
CA VAL A 142 11.12 34.57 -11.46
C VAL A 142 11.44 33.78 -10.20
N PHE A 143 12.64 33.18 -10.10
CA PHE A 143 13.08 32.54 -8.85
C PHE A 143 13.14 33.54 -7.70
N GLY A 144 13.70 34.73 -7.90
CA GLY A 144 13.72 35.79 -6.89
C GLY A 144 12.32 36.27 -6.46
N ASN A 145 11.34 36.21 -7.36
CA ASN A 145 9.96 36.56 -7.05
C ASN A 145 9.29 35.57 -6.10
N THR A 146 9.77 34.32 -5.99
CA THR A 146 9.26 33.37 -4.98
C THR A 146 9.47 33.91 -3.57
N TRP A 147 10.70 34.33 -3.24
CA TRP A 147 11.06 34.92 -1.96
C TRP A 147 10.35 36.26 -1.72
N ARG A 148 10.42 37.18 -2.70
CA ARG A 148 9.76 38.49 -2.59
C ARG A 148 8.24 38.39 -2.43
N ASN A 149 7.62 37.33 -2.97
CA ASN A 149 6.21 37.08 -2.76
C ASN A 149 5.87 36.74 -1.29
N LEU A 150 6.70 35.93 -0.62
CA LEU A 150 6.53 35.64 0.81
C LEU A 150 6.70 36.90 1.66
N LEU A 151 7.75 37.68 1.36
CA LEU A 151 8.01 38.95 2.03
C LEU A 151 6.82 39.91 1.89
N GLY A 152 6.39 40.19 0.65
CA GLY A 152 5.37 41.20 0.42
C GLY A 152 3.96 40.82 0.86
N GLN A 153 3.61 39.52 0.88
CA GLN A 153 2.29 39.09 1.36
C GLN A 153 2.24 38.87 2.88
N HIS A 154 3.33 38.44 3.51
CA HIS A 154 3.25 37.83 4.84
C HIS A 154 4.30 38.28 5.85
N LEU A 155 5.55 38.54 5.44
CA LEU A 155 6.68 38.60 6.39
C LEU A 155 7.33 39.97 6.55
N GLY A 156 7.42 40.77 5.48
CA GLY A 156 8.30 41.95 5.47
C GLY A 156 7.60 43.23 5.03
N ASN A 157 8.34 44.33 5.14
CA ASN A 157 7.87 45.67 4.81
C ASN A 157 8.47 46.17 3.49
N GLY A 158 7.79 47.11 2.82
CA GLY A 158 8.32 47.82 1.65
C GLY A 158 8.24 47.05 0.32
N ILE A 159 7.75 45.80 0.32
CA ILE A 159 7.50 45.02 -0.89
C ILE A 159 5.99 44.79 -1.03
N LYS A 160 5.43 45.15 -2.18
CA LYS A 160 4.08 44.80 -2.56
C LYS A 160 4.09 43.58 -3.45
N SER A 161 3.33 42.56 -3.05
CA SER A 161 3.01 41.43 -3.91
C SER A 161 1.52 41.40 -4.20
N VAL A 162 1.17 41.34 -5.48
CA VAL A 162 -0.22 41.23 -5.95
C VAL A 162 -0.36 39.93 -6.74
N PRO A 163 -0.92 38.87 -6.13
CA PRO A 163 -1.30 37.67 -6.85
C PRO A 163 -2.38 37.98 -7.90
N ALA A 164 -2.26 37.37 -9.08
CA ALA A 164 -3.32 37.41 -10.07
C ALA A 164 -4.54 36.63 -9.56
N ALA A 165 -5.74 37.00 -10.01
CA ALA A 165 -6.98 36.31 -9.65
C ALA A 165 -6.97 34.81 -10.00
N SER A 166 -6.18 34.41 -10.99
CA SER A 166 -5.94 33.01 -11.34
C SER A 166 -5.08 32.23 -10.33
N GLY A 167 -4.44 32.91 -9.37
CA GLY A 167 -3.48 32.35 -8.43
C GLY A 167 -2.18 31.85 -9.06
N SER A 168 -1.93 32.16 -10.33
CA SER A 168 -0.84 31.55 -11.12
C SER A 168 0.38 32.47 -11.34
N SER A 169 0.27 33.75 -11.05
CA SER A 169 1.36 34.71 -11.18
C SER A 169 1.27 35.77 -10.10
N VAL A 170 2.39 36.44 -9.83
CA VAL A 170 2.45 37.57 -8.90
C VAL A 170 3.10 38.76 -9.58
N THR A 171 2.61 39.95 -9.28
CA THR A 171 3.28 41.21 -9.63
C THR A 171 3.97 41.75 -8.39
N ILE A 172 5.28 41.99 -8.49
CA ILE A 172 6.11 42.48 -7.38
C ILE A 172 6.56 43.92 -7.68
N THR A 173 6.32 44.81 -6.72
CA THR A 173 6.80 46.22 -6.76
C THR A 173 7.30 46.65 -5.38
N LEU A 174 8.16 47.67 -5.32
CA LEU A 174 8.46 48.34 -4.05
C LEU A 174 7.31 49.29 -3.68
N ASP A 175 6.92 49.30 -2.42
CA ASP A 175 5.84 50.13 -1.89
C ASP A 175 6.00 50.27 -0.37
N ASP A 176 6.52 51.42 0.08
CA ASP A 176 6.81 51.69 1.50
C ASP A 176 5.55 51.67 2.39
N ALA A 177 4.36 51.73 1.79
CA ALA A 177 3.09 51.63 2.52
C ALA A 177 2.75 50.19 2.95
N VAL A 178 3.43 49.18 2.41
CA VAL A 178 3.23 47.79 2.83
C VAL A 178 3.99 47.55 4.13
N VAL A 179 3.23 47.24 5.19
CA VAL A 179 3.74 46.91 6.52
C VAL A 179 3.10 45.59 6.97
N ASN A 180 3.93 44.57 7.16
CA ASN A 180 3.54 43.28 7.74
C ASN A 180 4.15 43.06 9.14
N ASP A 181 5.19 43.82 9.47
CA ASP A 181 6.04 43.64 10.65
C ASP A 181 6.43 45.03 11.19
N ALA A 182 5.52 45.68 11.92
CA ALA A 182 5.64 47.10 12.23
C ALA A 182 6.68 47.41 13.32
N HIS A 183 6.92 46.46 14.24
CA HIS A 183 7.73 46.64 15.43
C HIS A 183 8.96 45.72 15.41
N ASP A 184 10.15 46.32 15.29
CA ASP A 184 11.42 45.59 15.13
C ASP A 184 11.44 44.64 13.91
N PRO A 185 11.28 45.19 12.68
CA PRO A 185 11.08 44.37 11.51
C PRO A 185 12.27 43.46 11.19
N ALA A 186 12.03 42.16 11.09
CA ALA A 186 13.04 41.21 10.63
C ALA A 186 13.48 41.53 9.19
N PHE A 187 12.50 41.83 8.33
CA PHE A 187 12.70 42.11 6.91
C PHE A 187 12.11 43.49 6.54
N ASP A 188 12.98 44.48 6.35
CA ASP A 188 12.56 45.83 5.98
C ASP A 188 13.22 46.30 4.69
N HIS A 189 12.42 46.40 3.63
CA HIS A 189 12.84 46.90 2.33
C HIS A 189 12.33 48.32 2.04
N ARG A 190 11.81 49.02 3.05
CA ARG A 190 11.36 50.41 2.88
C ARG A 190 12.54 51.33 2.59
N THR A 191 12.29 52.42 1.88
CA THR A 191 13.32 53.41 1.57
C THR A 191 13.97 53.95 2.84
N GLY A 192 15.29 53.78 2.96
CA GLY A 192 16.08 54.26 4.10
C GLY A 192 16.08 53.35 5.33
N ALA A 193 15.34 52.24 5.31
CA ALA A 193 15.42 51.21 6.33
C ALA A 193 16.62 50.27 6.06
N THR A 194 17.05 49.56 7.10
CA THR A 194 18.04 48.48 7.00
C THR A 194 17.39 47.22 7.54
N ALA A 195 17.27 46.18 6.71
CA ALA A 195 16.76 44.89 7.14
C ALA A 195 17.68 44.29 8.22
N ALA A 196 17.07 43.80 9.29
CA ALA A 196 17.82 43.14 10.36
C ALA A 196 18.33 41.76 9.94
N ILE A 197 17.59 41.08 9.06
CA ILE A 197 17.96 39.80 8.43
C ILE A 197 18.33 40.04 6.96
N GLY A 198 19.58 39.77 6.62
CA GLY A 198 20.10 39.85 5.26
C GLY A 198 19.74 38.64 4.39
N ALA A 199 20.05 38.73 3.09
CA ALA A 199 19.74 37.67 2.11
C ALA A 199 20.55 36.36 2.33
N ASP A 200 21.65 36.42 3.08
CA ASP A 200 22.48 35.28 3.48
C ASP A 200 22.13 34.73 4.86
N ASP A 201 21.28 35.44 5.60
CA ASP A 201 21.05 35.14 7.01
C ASP A 201 19.98 34.07 7.19
N ALA A 202 20.29 33.10 8.06
CA ALA A 202 19.29 32.19 8.58
C ALA A 202 18.58 32.84 9.76
N VAL A 203 17.29 32.58 9.90
CA VAL A 203 16.44 33.19 10.93
C VAL A 203 15.52 32.14 11.54
N PHE A 204 15.32 32.23 12.86
CA PHE A 204 14.22 31.61 13.58
C PHE A 204 13.20 32.70 13.91
N PHE A 205 11.91 32.44 13.76
CA PHE A 205 10.88 33.39 14.19
C PHE A 205 9.60 32.70 14.61
N VAL A 206 8.86 33.37 15.48
CA VAL A 206 7.48 33.02 15.83
C VAL A 206 6.53 33.98 15.12
N TYR A 207 5.42 33.46 14.63
CA TYR A 207 4.54 34.15 13.71
C TYR A 207 3.08 33.96 14.07
N ASP A 208 2.32 35.04 14.01
CA ASP A 208 0.88 35.07 14.12
C ASP A 208 0.34 36.07 13.09
N LYS A 209 -0.42 35.57 12.10
CA LYS A 209 -0.88 36.40 10.99
C LYS A 209 -1.83 37.54 11.43
N ASP A 210 -2.45 37.40 12.60
CA ASP A 210 -3.44 38.32 13.15
C ASP A 210 -2.85 39.20 14.26
N HIS A 211 -1.54 39.07 14.56
CA HIS A 211 -0.88 39.89 15.58
C HIS A 211 -0.72 41.34 15.11
N GLU A 212 -1.06 42.26 16.02
CA GLU A 212 -0.96 43.70 15.82
C GLU A 212 -0.41 44.38 17.06
N VAL A 213 0.46 45.38 16.85
CA VAL A 213 0.97 46.26 17.90
C VAL A 213 0.53 47.69 17.59
N GLY A 214 -0.25 48.29 18.50
CA GLY A 214 -0.77 49.65 18.30
C GLY A 214 -1.70 49.80 17.09
N GLY A 215 -2.34 48.71 16.65
CA GLY A 215 -3.22 48.67 15.48
C GLY A 215 -2.49 48.59 14.12
N ALA A 216 -1.17 48.35 14.14
CA ALA A 216 -0.39 48.04 12.95
C ALA A 216 -0.05 46.54 12.92
N ALA A 217 -0.07 45.95 11.73
CA ALA A 217 0.29 44.54 11.53
C ALA A 217 1.73 44.29 12.00
N ASP A 218 1.90 43.26 12.81
CA ASP A 218 3.16 42.89 13.43
C ASP A 218 3.29 41.37 13.46
N LYS A 219 3.21 40.76 12.28
CA LYS A 219 2.92 39.33 12.14
C LYS A 219 4.06 38.44 12.61
N ILE A 220 5.30 38.93 12.57
CA ILE A 220 6.44 38.29 13.22
C ILE A 220 6.46 38.80 14.66
N VAL A 221 6.08 37.95 15.61
CA VAL A 221 5.93 38.39 17.01
C VAL A 221 7.30 38.59 17.67
N ASP A 222 8.27 37.74 17.32
CA ASP A 222 9.67 37.86 17.73
C ASP A 222 10.55 36.98 16.82
N TRP A 223 11.83 37.32 16.68
CA TRP A 223 12.76 36.64 15.78
C TRP A 223 14.21 36.64 16.29
N VAL A 224 15.00 35.73 15.74
CA VAL A 224 16.43 35.56 16.06
C VAL A 224 17.20 35.37 14.77
N ALA A 225 18.11 36.29 14.47
CA ALA A 225 19.14 36.09 13.45
C ALA A 225 20.03 34.92 13.89
N LEU A 226 19.85 33.75 13.28
CA LEU A 226 20.68 32.58 13.60
C LEU A 226 22.10 32.78 13.07
N SER A 227 22.21 33.40 11.89
CA SER A 227 23.48 33.89 11.36
C SER A 227 24.04 34.97 12.29
N GLY A 228 25.26 34.78 12.77
CA GLY A 228 25.95 35.75 13.62
C GLY A 228 25.53 35.76 15.10
N SER A 229 24.46 35.05 15.51
CA SER A 229 24.09 34.98 16.94
C SER A 229 25.10 34.16 17.75
N GLU A 230 25.60 34.74 18.83
CA GLU A 230 26.50 34.08 19.79
C GLU A 230 25.72 33.12 20.72
N ASP A 231 24.45 33.42 21.03
CA ASP A 231 23.59 32.63 21.91
C ASP A 231 22.20 32.40 21.29
N VAL A 232 22.13 31.41 20.39
CA VAL A 232 20.87 31.00 19.76
C VAL A 232 19.88 30.47 20.79
N ALA A 233 20.35 29.77 21.82
CA ALA A 233 19.46 29.10 22.76
C ALA A 233 18.66 30.11 23.59
N ALA A 234 19.32 31.16 24.09
CA ALA A 234 18.64 32.23 24.81
C ALA A 234 17.67 32.99 23.90
N GLY A 235 18.09 33.36 22.68
CA GLY A 235 17.24 34.06 21.73
C GLY A 235 15.98 33.28 21.37
N VAL A 236 16.12 32.00 21.00
CA VAL A 236 14.97 31.16 20.63
C VAL A 236 14.03 30.94 21.82
N THR A 237 14.57 30.81 23.03
CA THR A 237 13.76 30.71 24.25
C THR A 237 12.95 31.99 24.48
N ALA A 238 13.56 33.16 24.26
CA ALA A 238 12.87 34.45 24.38
C ALA A 238 11.76 34.60 23.32
N ALA A 239 12.05 34.28 22.06
CA ALA A 239 11.07 34.35 20.98
C ALA A 239 9.87 33.42 21.20
N VAL A 240 10.10 32.18 21.62
CA VAL A 240 9.00 31.27 22.00
C VAL A 240 8.25 31.80 23.24
N GLY A 241 8.94 32.47 24.15
CA GLY A 241 8.33 33.12 25.32
C GLY A 241 7.41 34.29 24.95
N ALA A 242 7.72 35.05 23.90
CA ALA A 242 6.95 36.22 23.45
C ALA A 242 5.50 35.87 23.07
N VAL A 243 5.29 34.65 22.56
CA VAL A 243 3.96 34.13 22.20
C VAL A 243 3.27 33.35 23.34
N GLY A 244 3.83 33.38 24.56
CA GLY A 244 3.25 32.68 25.72
C GLY A 244 3.83 31.29 25.97
N GLY A 245 4.96 30.95 25.36
CA GLY A 245 5.67 29.69 25.54
C GLY A 245 5.31 28.62 24.49
N GLY A 246 6.04 27.51 24.48
CA GLY A 246 5.97 26.53 23.41
C GLY A 246 4.63 25.79 23.29
N ALA A 247 3.84 25.73 24.36
CA ALA A 247 2.48 25.17 24.32
C ALA A 247 1.50 26.00 23.48
N ALA A 248 1.83 27.26 23.20
CA ALA A 248 1.07 28.13 22.31
C ALA A 248 1.42 27.93 20.83
N ILE A 249 2.54 27.26 20.52
CA ILE A 249 2.94 26.95 19.14
C ILE A 249 2.06 25.83 18.58
N ASP A 250 1.22 26.21 17.63
CA ASP A 250 0.33 25.36 16.87
C ASP A 250 1.10 24.47 15.88
N GLN A 251 0.42 23.40 15.45
CA GLN A 251 0.88 22.55 14.36
C GLN A 251 -0.29 22.15 13.47
N LEU A 252 -0.05 22.21 12.16
CA LEU A 252 -0.97 21.79 11.13
C LEU A 252 -0.38 20.62 10.34
N SER A 253 -1.26 19.67 10.03
CA SER A 253 -0.94 18.45 9.30
C SER A 253 -0.84 18.69 7.79
N GLN A 254 -0.10 17.82 7.10
CA GLN A 254 -0.10 17.78 5.62
C GLN A 254 -1.50 17.60 5.04
N PHE A 255 -2.39 16.87 5.73
CA PHE A 255 -3.75 16.66 5.28
C PHE A 255 -4.55 17.96 5.21
N GLN A 256 -4.44 18.82 6.23
CA GLN A 256 -5.14 20.11 6.22
C GLN A 256 -4.69 20.97 5.03
N TRP A 257 -3.39 20.97 4.72
CA TRP A 257 -2.87 21.61 3.52
C TRP A 257 -3.42 20.96 2.23
N TRP A 258 -3.33 19.63 2.09
CA TRP A 258 -3.83 18.93 0.90
C TRP A 258 -5.30 19.18 0.65
N LYS A 259 -6.13 19.13 1.71
CA LYS A 259 -7.57 19.40 1.64
C LYS A 259 -7.83 20.83 1.18
N SER A 260 -7.25 21.80 1.88
CA SER A 260 -7.42 23.23 1.59
C SER A 260 -7.00 23.57 0.16
N THR A 261 -5.78 23.17 -0.22
CA THR A 261 -5.16 23.59 -1.48
C THR A 261 -5.75 22.84 -2.68
N THR A 262 -6.07 21.55 -2.54
CA THR A 262 -6.72 20.77 -3.60
C THR A 262 -8.10 21.31 -3.94
N ASN A 263 -8.95 21.52 -2.92
CA ASN A 263 -10.32 21.96 -3.12
C ASN A 263 -10.34 23.41 -3.63
N ALA A 264 -9.59 24.32 -3.02
CA ALA A 264 -9.54 25.72 -3.47
C ALA A 264 -9.10 25.86 -4.93
N LYS A 265 -8.10 25.08 -5.39
CA LYS A 265 -7.68 25.08 -6.80
C LYS A 265 -8.67 24.37 -7.73
N HIS A 266 -9.51 23.48 -7.21
CA HIS A 266 -10.61 22.84 -7.97
C HIS A 266 -11.75 23.81 -8.17
N ASP A 267 -12.25 24.41 -7.10
CA ASP A 267 -13.39 25.30 -7.16
C ASP A 267 -13.06 26.57 -7.95
N LEU A 268 -11.84 27.11 -7.80
CA LEU A 268 -11.39 28.27 -8.58
C LEU A 268 -11.40 28.00 -10.09
N ALA A 269 -11.01 26.79 -10.51
CA ALA A 269 -10.97 26.42 -11.92
C ALA A 269 -12.32 25.91 -12.45
N ASN A 270 -13.15 25.35 -11.58
CA ASN A 270 -14.32 24.54 -11.92
C ASN A 270 -15.50 24.81 -10.96
N PRO A 271 -16.06 26.04 -10.91
CA PRO A 271 -17.02 26.46 -9.88
C PRO A 271 -18.43 25.84 -9.99
N ASP A 272 -18.69 25.00 -11.00
CA ASP A 272 -19.98 24.34 -11.21
C ASP A 272 -19.90 22.88 -10.78
N ASP A 273 -20.38 22.59 -9.58
CA ASP A 273 -20.34 21.26 -8.97
C ASP A 273 -21.13 20.22 -9.75
N ALA A 274 -22.26 20.59 -10.37
CA ALA A 274 -23.04 19.68 -11.19
C ALA A 274 -22.22 19.24 -12.41
N ARG A 275 -21.44 20.17 -12.96
CA ARG A 275 -20.58 19.92 -14.10
C ARG A 275 -19.28 19.22 -13.76
N TYR A 276 -18.59 19.62 -12.71
CA TYR A 276 -17.21 19.22 -12.46
C TYR A 276 -17.00 18.44 -11.16
N GLY A 277 -18.06 18.23 -10.38
CA GLY A 277 -17.98 17.69 -9.02
C GLY A 277 -17.49 18.77 -8.05
N GLY A 278 -17.99 18.77 -6.81
CA GLY A 278 -17.53 19.68 -5.76
C GLY A 278 -16.23 19.22 -5.10
N ASP A 279 -16.11 19.49 -3.80
CA ASP A 279 -14.95 19.15 -2.96
C ASP A 279 -14.36 17.75 -3.24
N ILE A 280 -13.05 17.70 -3.48
CA ILE A 280 -12.31 16.47 -3.77
C ILE A 280 -11.96 15.73 -2.48
N LEU A 281 -11.49 16.48 -1.48
CA LEU A 281 -11.08 15.96 -0.19
C LEU A 281 -12.02 16.46 0.91
N THR A 282 -12.36 15.56 1.83
CA THR A 282 -13.23 15.78 2.99
C THR A 282 -12.53 15.29 4.25
N ASP A 283 -12.96 15.71 5.45
CA ASP A 283 -12.33 15.28 6.71
C ASP A 283 -12.26 13.76 6.90
N ALA A 284 -13.19 13.02 6.29
CA ALA A 284 -13.17 11.55 6.31
C ALA A 284 -11.91 10.96 5.65
N ASP A 285 -11.34 11.62 4.64
CA ASP A 285 -10.15 11.15 3.93
C ASP A 285 -8.88 11.19 4.81
N GLY A 286 -8.88 12.04 5.85
CA GLY A 286 -7.80 12.17 6.83
C GLY A 286 -8.00 11.37 8.12
N ALA A 287 -9.19 10.80 8.36
CA ALA A 287 -9.58 10.21 9.64
C ALA A 287 -8.69 9.01 10.06
N ASP A 288 -8.29 8.17 9.09
CA ASP A 288 -7.40 7.02 9.31
C ASP A 288 -5.90 7.37 9.13
N GLY A 289 -5.58 8.66 9.15
CA GLY A 289 -4.25 9.21 8.93
C GLY A 289 -3.92 9.34 7.44
N TRP A 290 -3.34 10.48 7.07
CA TRP A 290 -2.97 10.81 5.70
C TRP A 290 -1.61 10.21 5.31
N ARG A 291 -1.49 9.70 4.09
CA ARG A 291 -0.27 9.01 3.61
C ARG A 291 0.54 9.79 2.60
N VAL A 292 -0.03 10.81 1.93
CA VAL A 292 0.64 11.52 0.84
C VAL A 292 1.39 12.74 1.36
N GLU A 293 2.70 12.65 1.49
CA GLU A 293 3.51 13.68 2.11
C GLU A 293 4.41 14.35 1.08
N GLN A 294 4.33 15.67 0.97
CA GLN A 294 5.23 16.44 0.12
C GLN A 294 6.68 16.26 0.58
N VAL A 295 7.58 16.22 -0.40
CA VAL A 295 9.03 16.28 -0.19
C VAL A 295 9.65 17.37 -1.05
N THR A 296 10.67 18.01 -0.50
CA THR A 296 11.58 18.90 -1.22
C THR A 296 12.50 18.12 -2.16
N TYR A 297 13.18 18.80 -3.08
CA TYR A 297 14.16 18.14 -3.96
C TYR A 297 15.35 17.50 -3.20
N PRO A 298 15.93 18.14 -2.18
CA PRO A 298 16.95 17.50 -1.34
C PRO A 298 16.47 16.22 -0.65
N GLU A 299 15.25 16.20 -0.13
CA GLU A 299 14.62 15.01 0.45
C GLU A 299 14.44 13.90 -0.59
N LEU A 300 13.98 14.24 -1.79
CA LEU A 300 13.88 13.28 -2.89
C LEU A 300 15.24 12.67 -3.19
N LEU A 301 16.30 13.47 -3.34
CA LEU A 301 17.64 12.97 -3.61
C LEU A 301 18.17 12.09 -2.49
N HIS A 302 17.93 12.47 -1.23
CA HIS A 302 18.29 11.65 -0.08
C HIS A 302 17.61 10.29 -0.15
N LEU A 303 16.28 10.28 -0.31
CA LEU A 303 15.47 9.06 -0.41
C LEU A 303 15.93 8.16 -1.56
N LEU A 304 16.21 8.74 -2.73
CA LEU A 304 16.68 7.99 -3.89
C LEU A 304 18.11 7.44 -3.74
N ASN A 305 18.88 8.00 -2.80
CA ASN A 305 20.24 7.56 -2.49
C ASN A 305 20.35 6.72 -1.22
N LEU A 306 19.29 6.61 -0.42
CA LEU A 306 19.26 5.78 0.77
C LEU A 306 19.69 4.35 0.45
N LYS A 307 20.81 3.96 1.05
CA LYS A 307 21.40 2.65 0.93
C LYS A 307 21.39 1.97 2.28
N ASP A 308 20.82 0.79 2.32
CA ASP A 308 20.86 -0.09 3.48
C ASP A 308 21.61 -1.36 3.08
N ALA A 309 22.65 -1.69 3.86
CA ALA A 309 23.53 -2.82 3.59
C ALA A 309 22.87 -4.17 3.93
N ALA A 310 21.84 -4.18 4.78
CA ALA A 310 21.17 -5.38 5.24
C ALA A 310 19.98 -5.77 4.34
N ALA A 311 19.24 -4.81 3.80
CA ALA A 311 18.12 -5.04 2.88
C ALA A 311 17.83 -3.82 1.99
N SER A 312 17.30 -4.02 0.79
CA SER A 312 16.88 -2.89 -0.03
C SER A 312 15.58 -2.28 0.50
N LYS A 313 15.54 -0.96 0.63
CA LYS A 313 14.36 -0.20 1.03
C LYS A 313 13.51 0.15 -0.19
N SER A 314 12.20 -0.08 -0.08
CA SER A 314 11.24 0.20 -1.14
C SER A 314 10.33 1.36 -0.75
N PHE A 315 10.23 2.37 -1.60
CA PHE A 315 9.44 3.58 -1.37
C PHE A 315 8.33 3.71 -2.42
N VAL A 316 7.24 4.40 -2.07
CA VAL A 316 6.20 4.79 -3.03
C VAL A 316 6.35 6.28 -3.31
N LEU A 317 6.61 6.62 -4.56
CA LEU A 317 6.82 8.00 -5.01
C LEU A 317 5.66 8.42 -5.91
N LEU A 318 5.09 9.60 -5.65
CA LEU A 318 4.08 10.28 -6.46
C LEU A 318 4.68 11.54 -7.06
N PHE A 319 4.79 11.60 -8.38
CA PHE A 319 5.13 12.81 -9.11
C PHE A 319 3.86 13.55 -9.53
N GLY A 320 3.73 14.80 -9.10
CA GLY A 320 2.54 15.62 -9.35
C GLY A 320 2.34 16.66 -8.26
N GLY A 321 1.45 17.61 -8.49
CA GLY A 321 1.16 18.69 -7.56
C GLY A 321 -0.29 19.15 -7.67
N THR A 322 -0.76 19.89 -6.67
CA THR A 322 -2.15 20.39 -6.59
C THR A 322 -2.54 21.28 -7.78
N TRP A 323 -1.56 21.93 -8.43
CA TRP A 323 -1.77 22.70 -9.64
C TRP A 323 -2.30 21.88 -10.82
N CYS A 324 -1.96 20.59 -10.87
CA CYS A 324 -2.37 19.72 -11.97
C CYS A 324 -3.76 19.12 -11.68
N PRO A 325 -4.78 19.38 -12.52
CA PRO A 325 -6.10 18.80 -12.30
C PRO A 325 -6.06 17.26 -12.36
N ASN A 326 -5.15 16.68 -13.15
CA ASN A 326 -4.97 15.24 -13.21
C ASN A 326 -4.51 14.64 -11.88
N THR A 327 -3.65 15.35 -11.14
CA THR A 327 -3.16 14.87 -9.83
C THR A 327 -4.28 14.93 -8.80
N ARG A 328 -5.04 16.04 -8.80
CA ARG A 328 -6.22 16.21 -7.94
C ARG A 328 -7.28 15.14 -8.20
N ALA A 329 -7.45 14.69 -9.45
CA ALA A 329 -8.44 13.67 -9.83
C ALA A 329 -8.25 12.31 -9.14
N VAL A 330 -7.07 12.01 -8.58
CA VAL A 330 -6.77 10.68 -7.99
C VAL A 330 -6.14 10.75 -6.60
N ILE A 331 -5.85 11.94 -6.05
CA ILE A 331 -5.12 12.08 -4.78
C ILE A 331 -5.87 11.42 -3.61
N LYS A 332 -7.21 11.52 -3.62
CA LYS A 332 -8.12 10.83 -2.69
C LYS A 332 -7.89 9.31 -2.73
N ASP A 333 -7.90 8.74 -3.93
CA ASP A 333 -7.75 7.31 -4.16
C ASP A 333 -6.34 6.81 -3.87
N VAL A 334 -5.30 7.61 -4.14
CA VAL A 334 -3.92 7.29 -3.77
C VAL A 334 -3.81 7.13 -2.25
N ASN A 335 -4.39 8.05 -1.47
CA ASN A 335 -4.39 7.96 -0.01
C ASN A 335 -5.19 6.72 0.47
N ALA A 336 -6.39 6.51 -0.04
CA ALA A 336 -7.24 5.38 0.33
C ALA A 336 -6.55 4.02 0.03
N GLN A 337 -5.90 3.90 -1.14
CA GLN A 337 -5.18 2.68 -1.50
C GLN A 337 -3.90 2.51 -0.68
N ALA A 338 -3.19 3.59 -0.33
CA ALA A 338 -2.06 3.51 0.58
C ALA A 338 -2.50 3.00 1.97
N GLN A 339 -3.57 3.55 2.53
CA GLN A 339 -4.16 3.09 3.80
C GLN A 339 -4.58 1.62 3.73
N ALA A 340 -5.33 1.23 2.71
CA ALA A 340 -5.83 -0.14 2.53
C ALA A 340 -4.72 -1.19 2.36
N ASN A 341 -3.53 -0.77 1.92
CA ASN A 341 -2.37 -1.63 1.71
C ASN A 341 -1.26 -1.43 2.74
N GLY A 342 -1.52 -0.74 3.86
CA GLY A 342 -0.56 -0.57 4.95
C GLY A 342 0.68 0.25 4.57
N VAL A 343 0.63 1.01 3.47
CA VAL A 343 1.70 1.93 3.07
C VAL A 343 1.68 3.11 4.02
N ARG A 344 2.75 3.28 4.80
CA ARG A 344 2.88 4.34 5.81
C ARG A 344 3.04 5.73 5.20
N LYS A 345 3.78 5.85 4.09
CA LYS A 345 4.10 7.13 3.44
C LYS A 345 4.22 6.96 1.93
N VAL A 346 3.57 7.87 1.20
CA VAL A 346 3.69 8.11 -0.24
C VAL A 346 4.37 9.45 -0.39
N TYR A 347 5.61 9.45 -0.88
CA TYR A 347 6.42 10.64 -1.02
C TYR A 347 6.01 11.38 -2.28
N ASN A 348 5.44 12.56 -2.14
CA ASN A 348 4.99 13.39 -3.25
C ASN A 348 6.05 14.43 -3.61
N PHE A 349 6.61 14.33 -4.82
CA PHE A 349 7.49 15.36 -5.37
C PHE A 349 6.75 16.19 -6.42
N ASP A 350 6.70 17.50 -6.20
CA ASP A 350 6.12 18.45 -7.16
C ASP A 350 7.15 18.81 -8.24
N LEU A 351 6.77 18.59 -9.50
CA LEU A 351 7.59 18.90 -10.67
C LEU A 351 7.45 20.36 -11.14
N VAL A 352 6.59 21.14 -10.49
CA VAL A 352 6.79 22.57 -10.34
C VAL A 352 7.48 22.73 -9.01
N LEU A 353 8.77 23.05 -9.02
CA LEU A 353 9.64 22.95 -7.86
C LEU A 353 8.99 23.64 -6.65
N ASP A 354 8.76 22.84 -5.61
CA ASP A 354 8.11 23.22 -4.36
C ASP A 354 6.72 23.87 -4.50
N GLY A 355 6.04 23.68 -5.63
CA GLY A 355 4.69 24.18 -5.94
C GLY A 355 4.61 25.67 -6.28
N ALA A 356 5.74 26.33 -6.52
CA ALA A 356 5.81 27.79 -6.71
C ALA A 356 5.15 28.30 -8.01
N THR A 357 3.92 28.82 -7.89
CA THR A 357 3.13 29.47 -8.96
C THR A 357 3.28 30.99 -8.98
N VAL A 358 4.48 31.50 -9.31
CA VAL A 358 4.76 32.95 -9.31
C VAL A 358 4.84 33.58 -10.70
N ASN A 359 4.82 32.81 -11.79
CA ASN A 359 4.93 33.32 -13.15
C ASN A 359 4.14 32.51 -14.20
N GLY A 360 2.82 32.65 -14.15
CA GLY A 360 1.88 32.10 -15.12
C GLY A 360 1.39 30.71 -14.75
N ALA A 361 0.39 30.23 -15.51
CA ALA A 361 -0.12 28.87 -15.35
C ALA A 361 1.04 27.85 -15.41
N ASN A 362 0.96 26.80 -14.58
CA ASN A 362 1.99 25.75 -14.42
C ASN A 362 2.14 24.88 -15.67
N ALA A 363 2.73 25.50 -16.68
CA ALA A 363 2.95 25.01 -18.03
C ALA A 363 4.31 25.53 -18.51
N GLY A 364 4.54 25.44 -19.82
CA GLY A 364 5.80 25.79 -20.47
C GLY A 364 6.27 27.25 -20.31
N ALA A 365 5.57 28.12 -19.57
CA ALA A 365 6.03 29.48 -19.25
C ALA A 365 6.70 29.64 -17.87
N ASN A 366 6.47 28.72 -16.95
CA ASN A 366 7.04 28.78 -15.60
C ASN A 366 8.42 28.08 -15.59
N PRO A 367 9.53 28.77 -15.24
CA PRO A 367 10.86 28.15 -15.19
C PRO A 367 11.04 27.20 -14.00
N LEU A 368 10.16 27.25 -12.99
CA LEU A 368 10.15 26.27 -11.88
C LEU A 368 9.52 24.94 -12.29
N HIS A 369 8.92 24.83 -13.47
CA HIS A 369 8.42 23.55 -14.01
C HIS A 369 9.60 22.72 -14.54
N VAL A 370 10.22 21.91 -13.68
CA VAL A 370 11.52 21.25 -13.95
C VAL A 370 11.43 20.07 -14.92
N ARG A 371 10.22 19.58 -15.23
CA ARG A 371 9.97 18.46 -16.16
C ARG A 371 9.74 18.89 -17.62
N ASP A 372 10.19 20.10 -17.97
CA ASP A 372 10.16 20.65 -19.33
C ASP A 372 11.58 20.90 -19.86
N ASN A 373 11.72 21.16 -21.17
CA ASN A 373 13.03 21.41 -21.78
C ASN A 373 13.75 22.62 -21.16
N ALA A 374 15.07 22.49 -21.00
CA ALA A 374 15.93 23.54 -20.46
C ALA A 374 15.91 24.81 -21.31
N ASN A 375 15.69 24.69 -22.63
CA ASN A 375 15.58 25.82 -23.54
C ASN A 375 14.12 26.03 -23.95
N ARG A 376 13.71 27.30 -24.14
CA ARG A 376 12.33 27.67 -24.48
C ARG A 376 12.31 28.90 -25.39
N GLU A 377 11.58 28.83 -26.52
CA GLU A 377 11.23 30.00 -27.36
C GLU A 377 12.43 30.93 -27.69
N GLY A 378 13.61 30.36 -27.92
CA GLY A 378 14.85 31.10 -28.21
C GLY A 378 15.64 31.54 -26.97
N VAL A 379 15.11 31.35 -25.75
CA VAL A 379 15.84 31.52 -24.50
C VAL A 379 16.57 30.23 -24.15
N ASN A 380 17.90 30.26 -24.24
CA ASN A 380 18.75 29.17 -23.76
C ASN A 380 18.82 29.21 -22.23
N ASN A 381 18.93 28.04 -21.60
CA ASN A 381 19.04 27.90 -20.15
C ASN A 381 17.90 28.60 -19.38
N PHE A 382 16.68 28.36 -19.84
CA PHE A 382 15.45 28.88 -19.25
C PHE A 382 15.05 28.17 -17.96
N ARG A 383 15.35 26.86 -17.83
CA ARG A 383 14.96 26.03 -16.69
C ARG A 383 16.10 25.22 -16.13
N PRO A 384 16.08 24.90 -14.82
CA PRO A 384 17.02 23.96 -14.25
C PRO A 384 16.51 22.51 -14.49
N SER A 385 16.29 22.13 -15.74
CA SER A 385 15.74 20.81 -16.10
C SER A 385 16.65 19.64 -15.72
N TYR A 386 17.89 19.93 -15.30
CA TYR A 386 18.81 18.93 -14.75
C TYR A 386 18.26 18.29 -13.46
N LEU A 387 17.43 18.98 -12.67
CA LEU A 387 16.82 18.39 -11.47
C LEU A 387 15.98 17.16 -11.82
N TYR A 388 15.21 17.25 -12.91
CA TYR A 388 14.44 16.12 -13.43
C TYR A 388 15.32 15.16 -14.22
N GLY A 389 16.14 15.70 -15.14
CA GLY A 389 16.96 14.93 -16.06
C GLY A 389 17.94 13.99 -15.37
N ASP A 390 18.71 14.51 -14.41
CA ASP A 390 19.70 13.74 -13.65
C ASP A 390 19.00 12.64 -12.84
N VAL A 391 17.85 12.93 -12.20
CA VAL A 391 17.07 11.94 -11.45
C VAL A 391 16.60 10.80 -12.36
N VAL A 392 15.97 11.10 -13.49
CA VAL A 392 15.47 10.06 -14.41
C VAL A 392 16.63 9.24 -14.98
N ARG A 393 17.71 9.90 -15.41
CA ARG A 393 18.87 9.24 -16.01
C ARG A 393 19.59 8.32 -15.02
N SER A 394 19.73 8.74 -13.76
CA SER A 394 20.53 8.01 -12.77
C SER A 394 19.72 7.00 -11.96
N HIS A 395 18.48 7.34 -11.56
CA HIS A 395 17.66 6.54 -10.65
C HIS A 395 16.50 5.80 -11.35
N PHE A 396 15.94 6.31 -12.45
CA PHE A 396 14.74 5.71 -13.09
C PHE A 396 15.03 5.10 -14.46
N ARG A 397 16.15 4.37 -14.58
CA ARG A 397 16.68 3.86 -15.85
C ARG A 397 15.74 2.94 -16.63
N ASN A 398 14.86 2.22 -15.92
CA ASN A 398 13.87 1.32 -16.51
C ASN A 398 12.44 1.87 -16.50
N VAL A 399 12.24 3.17 -16.27
CA VAL A 399 10.91 3.78 -16.36
C VAL A 399 10.41 3.78 -17.80
N VAL A 400 9.12 3.48 -17.98
CA VAL A 400 8.42 3.65 -19.27
C VAL A 400 7.38 4.76 -19.16
N THR A 401 7.17 5.49 -20.25
CA THR A 401 6.28 6.66 -20.37
C THR A 401 5.46 6.52 -21.64
N GLU A 402 4.38 7.31 -21.80
CA GLU A 402 3.54 7.28 -23.01
C GLU A 402 4.35 7.60 -24.28
N TYR A 403 5.27 8.56 -24.16
CA TYR A 403 6.08 9.01 -25.28
C TYR A 403 7.47 8.36 -25.32
N ASP A 404 7.91 8.01 -26.52
CA ASP A 404 9.30 7.69 -26.79
C ASP A 404 10.16 8.97 -26.75
N PRO A 405 11.33 8.98 -26.09
CA PRO A 405 12.12 10.19 -25.93
C PRO A 405 12.77 10.68 -27.23
N ASN A 406 12.89 9.84 -28.27
CA ASN A 406 13.53 10.21 -29.53
C ASN A 406 12.52 10.72 -30.57
N SER A 407 11.27 10.25 -30.51
CA SER A 407 10.21 10.60 -31.48
C SER A 407 9.03 11.37 -30.88
N GLY A 408 8.91 11.43 -29.56
CA GLY A 408 7.78 12.03 -28.85
C GLY A 408 8.17 13.15 -27.87
N ASN A 409 7.28 13.40 -26.92
CA ASN A 409 7.47 14.38 -25.86
C ASN A 409 8.60 13.94 -24.91
N ARG A 410 9.55 14.84 -24.64
CA ARG A 410 10.82 14.53 -23.95
C ARG A 410 11.28 15.70 -23.10
N VAL A 411 12.30 15.46 -22.27
CA VAL A 411 13.01 16.53 -21.54
C VAL A 411 14.46 16.56 -22.00
N ALA A 412 14.83 17.64 -22.68
CA ALA A 412 16.21 18.00 -23.00
C ALA A 412 16.78 18.89 -21.89
N TYR A 413 17.96 18.55 -21.38
CA TYR A 413 18.57 19.22 -20.23
C TYR A 413 20.10 19.23 -20.32
N TYR A 414 20.73 20.13 -19.56
CA TYR A 414 22.19 20.17 -19.39
C TYR A 414 22.58 19.30 -18.18
N PRO A 415 23.26 18.15 -18.36
CA PRO A 415 23.60 17.26 -17.26
C PRO A 415 24.35 17.97 -16.14
N ASN A 416 23.98 17.70 -14.88
CA ASN A 416 24.56 18.36 -13.72
C ASN A 416 24.45 19.90 -13.69
N GLY A 417 23.61 20.51 -14.53
CA GLY A 417 23.53 21.96 -14.68
C GLY A 417 24.75 22.57 -15.39
N ASP A 418 25.60 21.74 -16.01
CA ASP A 418 26.78 22.20 -16.77
C ASP A 418 26.38 22.64 -18.18
N LEU A 419 26.34 23.95 -18.40
CA LEU A 419 25.95 24.56 -19.68
C LEU A 419 26.99 24.35 -20.80
N THR A 420 28.19 23.87 -20.45
CA THR A 420 29.22 23.52 -21.43
C THR A 420 29.07 22.09 -21.96
N ALA A 421 28.30 21.25 -21.26
CA ALA A 421 28.00 19.90 -21.68
C ALA A 421 26.99 19.88 -22.84
N PHE A 422 27.10 18.86 -23.70
CA PHE A 422 26.08 18.61 -24.71
C PHE A 422 24.74 18.25 -24.04
N PRO A 423 23.61 18.87 -24.44
CA PRO A 423 22.31 18.56 -23.85
C PRO A 423 21.96 17.07 -23.98
N ASP A 424 21.57 16.46 -22.88
CA ASP A 424 21.08 15.09 -22.85
C ASP A 424 19.53 15.07 -22.90
N VAL A 425 18.96 13.93 -23.24
CA VAL A 425 17.52 13.73 -23.41
C VAL A 425 17.05 12.52 -22.61
N VAL A 426 15.98 12.73 -21.83
CA VAL A 426 15.28 11.67 -21.08
C VAL A 426 13.78 11.65 -21.40
N ARG A 427 13.15 10.52 -21.04
CA ARG A 427 11.69 10.35 -21.06
C ARG A 427 11.03 11.40 -20.18
N LYS A 428 9.90 11.92 -20.65
CA LYS A 428 9.07 12.85 -19.88
C LYS A 428 7.91 12.11 -19.23
N ILE A 429 7.89 12.12 -17.90
CA ILE A 429 6.79 11.62 -17.10
C ILE A 429 5.65 12.65 -17.13
N GLN A 430 4.46 12.19 -17.48
CA GLN A 430 3.23 12.95 -17.30
C GLN A 430 2.67 12.75 -15.89
N VAL A 431 2.09 13.80 -15.33
CA VAL A 431 1.60 13.79 -13.94
C VAL A 431 0.07 13.63 -13.91
N PRO A 432 -0.47 12.89 -12.92
CA PRO A 432 0.23 12.20 -11.84
C PRO A 432 0.92 10.92 -12.31
N PHE A 433 2.05 10.60 -11.67
CA PHE A 433 2.78 9.36 -11.94
C PHE A 433 3.24 8.71 -10.64
N LEU A 434 2.90 7.44 -10.46
CA LEU A 434 3.20 6.71 -9.23
C LEU A 434 4.19 5.59 -9.53
N ILE A 435 5.28 5.51 -8.77
CA ILE A 435 6.27 4.45 -8.89
C ILE A 435 6.64 3.84 -7.54
N ASN A 436 6.96 2.55 -7.56
CA ASN A 436 7.60 1.87 -6.45
C ASN A 436 9.09 1.81 -6.75
N TYR A 437 9.86 2.50 -5.93
CA TYR A 437 11.29 2.66 -6.12
C TYR A 437 12.07 1.87 -5.08
N GLU A 438 13.03 1.08 -5.53
CA GLU A 438 13.97 0.36 -4.69
C GLU A 438 15.37 0.49 -5.30
N ARG A 439 16.23 1.27 -4.65
CA ARG A 439 17.57 1.64 -5.14
C ARG A 439 18.45 0.43 -5.47
N GLY A 440 18.33 -0.65 -4.68
CA GLY A 440 19.28 -1.76 -4.66
C GLY A 440 20.56 -1.46 -3.84
N THR A 441 21.35 -2.52 -3.59
CA THR A 441 22.51 -2.47 -2.69
C THR A 441 23.85 -2.12 -3.37
N GLY A 442 23.84 -1.92 -4.68
CA GLY A 442 25.02 -1.59 -5.49
C GLY A 442 25.67 -0.25 -5.13
N ALA A 443 26.84 0.01 -5.74
CA ALA A 443 27.49 1.32 -5.66
C ALA A 443 26.61 2.41 -6.28
N THR A 444 26.11 2.15 -7.48
CA THR A 444 25.11 2.97 -8.18
C THR A 444 23.71 2.39 -8.01
N PRO A 445 22.65 3.20 -8.23
CA PRO A 445 21.28 2.68 -8.30
C PRO A 445 21.13 1.56 -9.34
N SER A 446 20.30 0.57 -9.02
CA SER A 446 19.97 -0.54 -9.90
C SER A 446 19.36 -0.06 -11.21
N THR A 447 19.70 -0.71 -12.33
CA THR A 447 19.03 -0.44 -13.60
C THR A 447 17.55 -0.81 -13.57
N ASN A 448 17.13 -1.67 -12.64
CA ASN A 448 15.75 -2.09 -12.41
C ASN A 448 15.22 -1.54 -11.06
N ALA A 449 15.56 -0.29 -10.74
CA ALA A 449 15.18 0.33 -9.47
C ALA A 449 13.70 0.73 -9.42
N VAL A 450 13.08 1.02 -10.57
CA VAL A 450 11.61 1.16 -10.66
C VAL A 450 11.02 -0.25 -10.69
N LYS A 451 10.46 -0.71 -9.59
CA LYS A 451 9.88 -2.05 -9.47
C LYS A 451 8.48 -2.12 -10.02
N ARG A 452 7.73 -1.02 -9.89
CA ARG A 452 6.35 -0.89 -10.37
C ARG A 452 6.08 0.54 -10.77
N GLN A 453 5.14 0.72 -11.68
CA GLN A 453 4.62 2.02 -12.07
C GLN A 453 3.13 1.93 -12.37
N TRP A 454 2.40 2.98 -12.06
CA TRP A 454 0.99 3.10 -12.38
C TRP A 454 0.84 3.70 -13.78
N ILE A 455 0.64 2.81 -14.76
CA ILE A 455 0.54 3.15 -16.18
C ILE A 455 -0.39 2.16 -16.88
N GLN A 456 -1.10 2.60 -17.91
CA GLN A 456 -1.79 1.69 -18.82
C GLN A 456 -0.76 1.05 -19.73
N GLN A 457 -0.84 -0.27 -19.90
CA GLN A 457 -0.08 -1.00 -20.89
C GLN A 457 -1.05 -1.75 -21.78
N ASP A 458 -1.04 -1.42 -23.07
CA ASP A 458 -1.78 -2.10 -24.11
C ASP A 458 -0.80 -2.78 -25.08
N THR A 459 -1.33 -3.42 -26.12
CA THR A 459 -0.54 -4.00 -27.21
C THR A 459 -0.95 -3.35 -28.51
N ASP A 460 0.02 -2.79 -29.23
CA ASP A 460 -0.22 -2.27 -30.57
C ASP A 460 -0.60 -3.43 -31.49
N ALA A 461 -1.82 -3.40 -32.05
CA ALA A 461 -2.33 -4.48 -32.89
C ALA A 461 -1.55 -4.67 -34.20
N SER A 462 -0.83 -3.64 -34.67
CA SER A 462 -0.05 -3.67 -35.91
C SER A 462 1.38 -4.20 -35.71
N THR A 463 2.00 -3.93 -34.55
CA THR A 463 3.39 -4.33 -34.28
C THR A 463 3.51 -5.48 -33.27
N GLY A 464 2.47 -5.74 -32.48
CA GLY A 464 2.50 -6.67 -31.35
C GLY A 464 3.34 -6.20 -30.16
N LEU A 465 3.86 -4.97 -30.20
CA LEU A 465 4.69 -4.39 -29.14
C LEU A 465 3.83 -3.72 -28.08
N PRO A 466 4.31 -3.64 -26.82
CA PRO A 466 3.60 -2.93 -25.77
C PRO A 466 3.56 -1.43 -26.06
N THR A 467 2.39 -0.83 -25.88
CA THR A 467 2.19 0.62 -25.84
C THR A 467 1.83 1.04 -24.43
N PHE A 468 2.18 2.27 -24.09
CA PHE A 468 1.99 2.80 -22.75
C PHE A 468 1.18 4.08 -22.82
N LYS A 469 0.32 4.28 -21.82
CA LYS A 469 -0.44 5.51 -21.66
C LYS A 469 -0.51 5.91 -20.20
N GLU A 470 -0.21 7.17 -19.92
CA GLU A 470 -0.23 7.69 -18.55
C GLU A 470 -1.67 8.11 -18.18
N TYR A 471 -2.08 7.86 -16.95
CA TYR A 471 -3.45 8.09 -16.48
C TYR A 471 -3.72 9.57 -16.16
N MET A 472 -3.86 10.38 -17.19
CA MET A 472 -4.28 11.78 -17.10
C MET A 472 -5.81 11.87 -17.22
N SER A 473 -6.51 12.03 -16.09
CA SER A 473 -7.97 12.14 -16.04
C SER A 473 -8.42 13.38 -15.26
N GLN A 474 -9.72 13.57 -15.10
CA GLN A 474 -10.32 14.69 -14.38
C GLN A 474 -11.20 14.17 -13.23
N TRP A 475 -11.41 15.00 -12.20
CA TRP A 475 -12.20 14.64 -11.02
C TRP A 475 -13.59 14.10 -11.39
N TRP A 476 -14.31 14.82 -12.25
CA TRP A 476 -15.63 14.41 -12.74
C TRP A 476 -15.66 13.18 -13.66
N PHE A 477 -14.53 12.51 -13.89
CA PHE A 477 -14.46 11.24 -14.60
C PHE A 477 -14.04 10.09 -13.67
N THR A 478 -13.11 10.32 -12.74
CA THR A 478 -12.74 9.33 -11.71
C THR A 478 -13.83 9.21 -10.65
N HIS A 479 -14.47 10.32 -10.30
CA HIS A 479 -15.65 10.42 -9.44
C HIS A 479 -16.75 11.16 -10.21
N PRO A 480 -17.53 10.43 -11.05
CA PRO A 480 -18.44 11.02 -12.02
C PRO A 480 -19.40 12.07 -11.44
N SER A 481 -19.33 13.30 -11.97
CA SER A 481 -20.29 14.37 -11.66
C SER A 481 -21.63 14.14 -12.38
N ALA A 482 -22.62 14.98 -12.10
CA ALA A 482 -23.94 14.88 -12.74
C ALA A 482 -23.90 15.14 -14.25
N GLN A 483 -22.97 15.98 -14.74
CA GLN A 483 -22.87 16.34 -16.16
C GLN A 483 -21.56 15.91 -16.83
N LEU A 484 -20.62 15.26 -16.12
CA LEU A 484 -19.38 14.73 -16.69
C LEU A 484 -18.55 15.78 -17.45
N GLY A 485 -18.50 17.02 -16.95
CA GLY A 485 -17.79 18.13 -17.58
C GLY A 485 -18.52 18.77 -18.78
N LEU A 486 -19.72 18.30 -19.12
CA LEU A 486 -20.53 18.81 -20.24
C LEU A 486 -21.23 20.12 -19.88
N ASN A 487 -21.39 21.02 -20.85
CA ASN A 487 -22.07 22.30 -20.67
C ASN A 487 -23.61 22.19 -20.78
N PHE A 488 -24.16 20.98 -20.69
CA PHE A 488 -25.60 20.70 -20.69
C PHE A 488 -25.91 19.61 -19.67
N ALA A 489 -27.12 19.60 -19.12
CA ALA A 489 -27.56 18.54 -18.23
C ALA A 489 -27.83 17.27 -19.03
N ILE A 490 -27.42 16.11 -18.52
CA ILE A 490 -27.69 14.82 -19.17
C ILE A 490 -29.18 14.48 -18.91
N PRO A 491 -30.04 14.48 -19.95
CA PRO A 491 -31.46 14.21 -19.77
C PRO A 491 -31.70 12.73 -19.48
N ALA A 492 -32.81 12.42 -18.79
CA ALA A 492 -33.22 11.04 -18.56
C ALA A 492 -33.57 10.29 -19.86
N ASP A 493 -34.11 11.02 -20.86
CA ASP A 493 -34.29 10.53 -22.22
C ASP A 493 -33.22 11.12 -23.13
N GLU A 494 -32.17 10.35 -23.39
CA GLU A 494 -31.03 10.78 -24.23
C GLU A 494 -31.39 10.90 -25.71
N SER A 495 -32.55 10.39 -26.16
CA SER A 495 -32.99 10.56 -27.54
C SER A 495 -33.32 12.02 -27.88
N THR A 496 -33.53 12.86 -26.86
CA THR A 496 -33.74 14.29 -27.01
C THR A 496 -32.46 15.07 -27.27
N LEU A 497 -31.29 14.44 -27.16
CA LEU A 497 -30.01 15.10 -27.40
C LEU A 497 -29.82 15.40 -28.89
N THR A 498 -29.25 16.56 -29.19
CA THR A 498 -28.75 16.82 -30.54
C THR A 498 -27.62 15.83 -30.89
N PRO A 499 -27.36 15.54 -32.18
CA PRO A 499 -26.27 14.64 -32.57
C PRO A 499 -24.90 15.05 -31.99
N ALA A 500 -24.62 16.36 -31.90
CA ALA A 500 -23.39 16.87 -31.30
C ALA A 500 -23.32 16.59 -29.79
N GLN A 501 -24.41 16.82 -29.06
CA GLN A 501 -24.48 16.51 -27.62
C GLN A 501 -24.36 15.02 -27.35
N ALA A 502 -25.00 14.17 -28.17
CA ALA A 502 -24.87 12.72 -28.07
C ALA A 502 -23.41 12.27 -28.27
N GLN A 503 -22.70 12.87 -29.22
CA GLN A 503 -21.27 12.61 -29.43
C GLN A 503 -20.42 13.07 -28.25
N GLN A 504 -20.67 14.28 -27.71
CA GLN A 504 -19.97 14.80 -26.53
C GLN A 504 -20.20 13.91 -25.29
N LEU A 505 -21.43 13.44 -25.08
CA LEU A 505 -21.77 12.52 -24.01
C LEU A 505 -21.06 11.17 -24.18
N ALA A 506 -21.00 10.63 -25.40
CA ALA A 506 -20.27 9.40 -25.68
C ALA A 506 -18.76 9.56 -25.38
N GLN A 507 -18.16 10.70 -25.75
CA GLN A 507 -16.76 11.00 -25.42
C GLN A 507 -16.54 11.14 -23.91
N ALA A 508 -17.43 11.84 -23.19
CA ALA A 508 -17.36 11.97 -21.74
C ALA A 508 -17.45 10.60 -21.05
N ARG A 509 -18.32 9.70 -21.53
CA ARG A 509 -18.42 8.32 -21.02
C ARG A 509 -17.16 7.50 -21.26
N ALA A 510 -16.51 7.67 -22.42
CA ALA A 510 -15.22 7.03 -22.67
C ALA A 510 -14.13 7.54 -21.70
N GLN A 511 -14.18 8.82 -21.30
CA GLN A 511 -13.28 9.35 -20.26
C GLN A 511 -13.62 8.82 -18.86
N VAL A 512 -14.91 8.61 -18.55
CA VAL A 512 -15.32 7.90 -17.32
C VAL A 512 -14.75 6.48 -17.30
N ASP A 513 -14.83 5.74 -18.41
CA ASP A 513 -14.26 4.40 -18.48
C ASP A 513 -12.74 4.40 -18.33
N PHE A 514 -12.05 5.38 -18.92
CA PHE A 514 -10.61 5.59 -18.70
C PHE A 514 -10.30 5.93 -17.23
N GLY A 515 -11.09 6.79 -16.58
CA GLY A 515 -10.98 7.12 -15.16
C GLY A 515 -11.19 5.90 -14.26
N ARG A 516 -12.19 5.05 -14.56
CA ARG A 516 -12.43 3.79 -13.85
C ARG A 516 -11.27 2.80 -14.02
N ASP A 517 -10.71 2.68 -15.22
CA ASP A 517 -9.51 1.85 -15.44
C ASP A 517 -8.32 2.41 -14.65
N ALA A 518 -8.15 3.74 -14.60
CA ALA A 518 -7.12 4.39 -13.80
C ALA A 518 -7.22 3.99 -12.31
N LEU A 519 -8.41 4.09 -11.71
CA LEU A 519 -8.65 3.67 -10.32
C LEU A 519 -8.45 2.16 -10.12
N SER A 520 -8.89 1.34 -11.07
CA SER A 520 -8.67 -0.11 -11.05
C SER A 520 -7.18 -0.48 -11.10
N LYS A 521 -6.39 0.19 -11.94
CA LYS A 521 -4.94 0.00 -11.99
C LYS A 521 -4.26 0.56 -10.75
N LEU A 522 -4.79 1.60 -10.12
CA LEU A 522 -4.25 2.15 -8.88
C LEU A 522 -4.37 1.12 -7.76
N GLU A 523 -5.53 0.46 -7.64
CA GLU A 523 -5.70 -0.67 -6.73
C GLU A 523 -4.70 -1.80 -7.03
N LYS A 524 -4.52 -2.18 -8.30
CA LYS A 524 -3.54 -3.22 -8.71
C LYS A 524 -2.09 -2.81 -8.45
N TYR A 525 -1.78 -1.52 -8.54
CA TYR A 525 -0.46 -1.00 -8.23
C TYR A 525 -0.15 -1.19 -6.74
N PHE A 526 -1.03 -0.70 -5.86
CA PHE A 526 -0.84 -0.79 -4.40
C PHE A 526 -0.97 -2.21 -3.86
N GLY A 527 -2.00 -2.95 -4.29
CA GLY A 527 -2.16 -4.38 -3.99
C GLY A 527 -1.06 -5.25 -4.60
N GLY A 528 -0.24 -4.66 -5.48
CA GLY A 528 0.91 -5.23 -6.13
C GLY A 528 2.26 -4.96 -5.45
N LEU A 529 2.34 -4.06 -4.47
CA LEU A 529 3.60 -3.72 -3.81
C LEU A 529 4.24 -4.93 -3.12
N PRO A 530 5.59 -5.02 -3.06
CA PRO A 530 6.28 -6.02 -2.24
C PRO A 530 5.73 -5.94 -0.83
N GLY A 531 5.56 -7.08 -0.17
CA GLY A 531 4.74 -7.14 1.02
C GLY A 531 3.60 -8.08 0.79
N ALA A 532 3.80 -9.21 1.43
CA ALA A 532 3.03 -10.40 1.36
C ALA A 532 1.52 -10.07 1.53
N VAL A 533 0.70 -10.36 0.51
CA VAL A 533 -0.76 -10.26 0.59
C VAL A 533 -1.28 -11.47 1.35
N VAL A 534 -2.28 -11.32 2.23
CA VAL A 534 -2.92 -12.49 2.84
C VAL A 534 -3.78 -13.17 1.76
N ALA A 535 -3.24 -14.21 1.14
CA ALA A 535 -3.98 -14.99 0.14
C ALA A 535 -5.21 -15.67 0.74
N ARG A 536 -6.29 -15.77 -0.04
CA ARG A 536 -7.38 -16.72 0.23
C ARG A 536 -6.85 -18.12 0.00
N ARG A 537 -7.22 -19.07 0.85
CA ARG A 537 -6.62 -20.41 0.90
C ARG A 537 -7.70 -21.46 0.88
N THR A 538 -7.49 -22.48 0.06
CA THR A 538 -8.30 -23.69 0.09
C THR A 538 -7.38 -24.87 0.30
N VAL A 539 -7.45 -25.48 1.49
CA VAL A 539 -6.75 -26.73 1.79
C VAL A 539 -7.74 -27.89 1.74
N THR A 540 -7.44 -28.91 0.94
CA THR A 540 -8.27 -30.11 0.87
C THR A 540 -7.49 -31.35 1.30
N ALA A 541 -8.13 -32.18 2.12
CA ALA A 541 -7.59 -33.46 2.57
C ALA A 541 -8.68 -34.55 2.48
N PRO A 542 -8.98 -35.06 1.27
CA PRO A 542 -10.04 -36.05 1.09
C PRO A 542 -9.80 -37.33 1.89
N ALA A 543 -10.87 -37.93 2.42
CA ALA A 543 -10.78 -39.20 3.11
C ALA A 543 -10.35 -40.33 2.15
N VAL A 544 -9.50 -41.23 2.64
CA VAL A 544 -8.96 -42.33 1.83
C VAL A 544 -9.17 -43.68 2.53
N ALA A 545 -9.27 -44.77 1.78
CA ALA A 545 -9.30 -46.11 2.34
C ALA A 545 -7.89 -46.69 2.49
N TYR A 546 -7.67 -47.52 3.50
CA TYR A 546 -6.41 -48.22 3.72
C TYR A 546 -5.90 -48.93 2.46
N GLY A 547 -4.61 -48.74 2.18
CA GLY A 547 -3.95 -49.28 0.99
C GLY A 547 -3.84 -48.31 -0.18
N LYS A 548 -4.49 -47.14 -0.10
CA LYS A 548 -4.30 -46.03 -1.04
C LYS A 548 -3.48 -44.92 -0.36
N ARG A 549 -2.73 -44.15 -1.17
CA ARG A 549 -1.99 -42.97 -0.70
C ARG A 549 -2.95 -41.79 -0.60
N ALA A 550 -2.95 -41.11 0.54
CA ALA A 550 -3.71 -39.87 0.71
C ALA A 550 -3.01 -38.71 0.01
N THR A 551 -3.80 -37.73 -0.41
CA THR A 551 -3.31 -36.46 -0.95
C THR A 551 -3.85 -35.31 -0.12
N VAL A 552 -2.99 -34.35 0.23
CA VAL A 552 -3.39 -33.06 0.78
C VAL A 552 -2.98 -32.00 -0.23
N THR A 553 -3.91 -31.13 -0.62
CA THR A 553 -3.63 -30.06 -1.58
C THR A 553 -3.85 -28.72 -0.92
N VAL A 554 -3.05 -27.73 -1.30
CA VAL A 554 -3.29 -26.33 -1.00
C VAL A 554 -3.36 -25.57 -2.30
N ALA A 555 -4.38 -24.74 -2.44
CA ALA A 555 -4.52 -23.77 -3.51
C ALA A 555 -4.59 -22.37 -2.89
N LEU A 556 -3.83 -21.44 -3.46
CA LEU A 556 -3.82 -20.04 -3.09
C LEU A 556 -4.57 -19.25 -4.15
N GLU A 557 -5.69 -18.67 -3.77
CA GLU A 557 -6.32 -17.64 -4.57
C GLU A 557 -5.78 -16.30 -4.12
N ASN A 558 -5.13 -15.59 -5.03
CA ASN A 558 -4.77 -14.20 -4.81
C ASN A 558 -5.44 -13.35 -5.88
N ASP A 559 -5.96 -12.22 -5.44
CA ASP A 559 -6.28 -11.13 -6.34
C ASP A 559 -4.95 -10.55 -6.86
N HIS A 560 -4.95 -9.94 -8.05
CA HIS A 560 -3.81 -9.20 -8.62
C HIS A 560 -2.65 -10.01 -9.24
N GLY A 561 -2.85 -11.29 -9.56
CA GLY A 561 -1.92 -12.07 -10.41
C GLY A 561 -0.56 -12.35 -9.78
N ARG A 562 -0.51 -12.42 -8.44
CA ARG A 562 0.69 -12.77 -7.70
C ARG A 562 1.01 -14.25 -7.91
N ILE A 563 2.29 -14.58 -7.99
CA ILE A 563 2.77 -15.96 -8.10
C ILE A 563 3.64 -16.23 -6.88
N PRO A 564 3.05 -16.78 -5.79
CA PRO A 564 3.81 -17.20 -4.63
C PRO A 564 4.78 -18.31 -5.03
N SER A 565 5.92 -18.29 -4.37
CA SER A 565 7.10 -19.10 -4.57
C SER A 565 7.61 -19.61 -3.23
N GLY A 566 8.54 -20.57 -3.25
CA GLY A 566 9.14 -21.10 -2.04
C GLY A 566 8.38 -22.25 -1.38
N PRO A 567 8.93 -22.80 -0.29
CA PRO A 567 8.49 -24.08 0.27
C PRO A 567 7.26 -23.98 1.18
N VAL A 568 6.31 -24.89 0.98
CA VAL A 568 5.22 -25.22 1.89
C VAL A 568 5.51 -26.57 2.55
N THR A 569 5.29 -26.63 3.85
CA THR A 569 5.57 -27.79 4.69
C THR A 569 4.28 -28.34 5.29
N LEU A 570 4.03 -29.63 5.10
CA LEU A 570 2.91 -30.36 5.69
C LEU A 570 3.42 -31.38 6.70
N THR A 571 2.97 -31.29 7.94
CA THR A 571 3.20 -32.30 8.97
C THR A 571 1.91 -33.08 9.23
N VAL A 572 1.95 -34.41 9.08
CA VAL A 572 0.80 -35.30 9.28
C VAL A 572 1.28 -36.67 9.73
N GLY A 573 0.64 -37.22 10.78
CA GLY A 573 1.01 -38.53 11.32
C GLY A 573 2.47 -38.63 11.81
N GLY A 574 3.02 -37.52 12.33
CA GLY A 574 4.40 -37.44 12.83
C GLY A 574 5.48 -37.36 11.75
N LYS A 575 5.11 -37.24 10.47
CA LYS A 575 6.03 -37.04 9.35
C LYS A 575 5.86 -35.67 8.71
N THR A 576 6.94 -35.15 8.16
CA THR A 576 6.98 -33.86 7.47
C THR A 576 7.24 -34.05 5.98
N TYR A 577 6.47 -33.34 5.16
CA TYR A 577 6.55 -33.33 3.71
C TYR A 577 6.73 -31.89 3.23
N THR A 578 7.66 -31.65 2.31
CA THR A 578 7.92 -30.30 1.75
C THR A 578 7.68 -30.30 0.24
N ARG A 579 7.04 -29.24 -0.26
CA ARG A 579 6.80 -28.97 -1.68
C ARG A 579 6.93 -27.48 -1.95
N VAL A 580 7.24 -27.12 -3.19
CA VAL A 580 7.20 -25.72 -3.66
C VAL A 580 5.78 -25.42 -4.16
N ILE A 581 5.33 -24.19 -3.99
CA ILE A 581 4.11 -23.73 -4.68
C ILE A 581 4.45 -23.46 -6.14
N GLU A 582 3.76 -24.15 -7.04
CA GLU A 582 3.86 -23.97 -8.48
C GLU A 582 2.47 -23.62 -9.01
N SER A 583 2.37 -22.56 -9.83
CA SER A 583 1.09 -22.09 -10.38
C SER A 583 0.00 -21.91 -9.31
N ASN A 584 0.34 -21.28 -8.18
CA ASN A 584 -0.56 -21.02 -7.04
C ASN A 584 -1.04 -22.26 -6.26
N ALA A 585 -0.48 -23.45 -6.49
CA ALA A 585 -0.88 -24.65 -5.77
C ALA A 585 0.31 -25.54 -5.35
N ALA A 586 0.07 -26.40 -4.37
CA ALA A 586 0.97 -27.50 -4.03
C ALA A 586 0.17 -28.76 -3.66
N SER A 587 0.70 -29.93 -4.03
CA SER A 587 0.08 -31.24 -3.75
C SER A 587 1.05 -32.17 -3.05
N PHE A 588 0.63 -32.69 -1.90
CA PHE A 588 1.40 -33.58 -1.05
C PHE A 588 0.82 -34.99 -1.13
N THR A 589 1.57 -35.93 -1.69
CA THR A 589 1.23 -37.36 -1.67
C THR A 589 1.87 -38.02 -0.45
N LEU A 590 1.04 -38.48 0.47
CA LEU A 590 1.48 -39.08 1.73
C LEU A 590 1.89 -40.55 1.54
N ASP A 591 2.54 -41.12 2.56
CA ASP A 591 2.70 -42.58 2.64
C ASP A 591 1.36 -43.26 2.94
N THR A 592 1.29 -44.57 2.71
CA THR A 592 0.10 -45.35 3.09
C THR A 592 -0.03 -45.38 4.61
N LEU A 593 -1.01 -44.66 5.13
CA LEU A 593 -1.36 -44.60 6.55
C LEU A 593 -2.31 -45.74 6.93
N VAL A 594 -2.29 -46.16 8.21
CA VAL A 594 -3.28 -47.13 8.74
C VAL A 594 -4.62 -46.43 9.00
N PRO A 595 -5.74 -47.15 9.13
CA PRO A 595 -7.01 -46.52 9.48
C PRO A 595 -6.96 -45.75 10.79
N GLY A 596 -7.51 -44.53 10.76
CA GLY A 596 -7.46 -43.59 11.87
C GLY A 596 -7.74 -42.16 11.41
N ALA A 597 -7.84 -41.25 12.37
CA ALA A 597 -7.88 -39.82 12.13
C ALA A 597 -6.50 -39.22 12.43
N TYR A 598 -6.00 -38.40 11.52
CA TYR A 598 -4.69 -37.76 11.63
C TYR A 598 -4.86 -36.24 11.58
N ASP A 599 -4.40 -35.56 12.63
CA ASP A 599 -4.23 -34.11 12.57
C ASP A 599 -3.09 -33.77 11.62
N TRP A 600 -3.29 -32.72 10.83
CA TRP A 600 -2.25 -32.15 9.98
C TRP A 600 -2.05 -30.67 10.28
N THR A 601 -0.82 -30.21 10.09
CA THR A 601 -0.44 -28.80 10.11
C THR A 601 0.27 -28.48 8.81
N LEU A 602 -0.24 -27.50 8.08
CA LEU A 602 0.35 -26.98 6.85
C LEU A 602 0.91 -25.60 7.15
N THR A 603 2.18 -25.36 6.84
CA THR A 603 2.86 -24.10 7.06
C THR A 603 3.54 -23.62 5.79
N TYR A 604 3.28 -22.37 5.42
CA TYR A 604 4.00 -21.62 4.41
C TYR A 604 4.69 -20.45 5.10
N ALA A 605 5.99 -20.26 4.89
CA ALA A 605 6.75 -19.19 5.54
C ALA A 605 6.40 -17.79 4.96
N GLY A 606 5.81 -17.76 3.76
CA GLY A 606 5.60 -16.54 2.99
C GLY A 606 6.75 -16.28 2.03
N ASP A 607 6.54 -15.32 1.14
CA ASP A 607 7.56 -14.76 0.26
C ASP A 607 7.33 -13.25 0.05
N ASP A 608 7.97 -12.67 -0.97
CA ASP A 608 7.82 -11.27 -1.37
C ASP A 608 6.41 -10.95 -1.92
N GLN A 609 5.61 -11.98 -2.24
CA GLN A 609 4.29 -11.89 -2.85
C GLN A 609 3.13 -12.20 -1.89
N VAL A 610 3.25 -13.17 -0.97
CA VAL A 610 2.15 -13.71 -0.14
C VAL A 610 2.56 -13.97 1.32
N VAL A 611 1.73 -13.54 2.30
CA VAL A 611 2.03 -13.71 3.73
C VAL A 611 2.09 -15.19 4.08
N GLY A 612 3.09 -15.54 4.89
CA GLY A 612 3.16 -16.83 5.53
C GLY A 612 1.90 -17.16 6.33
N PHE A 613 1.63 -18.45 6.48
CA PHE A 613 0.48 -18.93 7.22
C PHE A 613 0.67 -20.31 7.80
N THR A 614 -0.17 -20.62 8.77
CA THR A 614 -0.33 -21.97 9.30
C THR A 614 -1.80 -22.33 9.30
N GLU A 615 -2.11 -23.48 8.73
CA GLU A 615 -3.45 -24.05 8.70
C GLU A 615 -3.44 -25.45 9.31
N LYS A 616 -4.53 -25.83 9.97
CA LYS A 616 -4.66 -27.13 10.62
C LYS A 616 -5.95 -27.78 10.19
N GLY A 617 -5.95 -29.10 10.12
CA GLY A 617 -7.16 -29.87 9.86
C GLY A 617 -6.97 -31.35 10.15
N LYS A 618 -7.91 -32.15 9.67
CA LYS A 618 -7.96 -33.60 9.90
C LYS A 618 -8.00 -34.37 8.58
N LEU A 619 -7.25 -35.46 8.51
CA LEU A 619 -7.30 -36.47 7.47
C LEU A 619 -7.89 -37.77 8.03
N SER A 620 -8.91 -38.30 7.37
CA SER A 620 -9.55 -39.57 7.74
C SER A 620 -9.08 -40.70 6.84
N VAL A 621 -8.53 -41.76 7.45
CA VAL A 621 -8.20 -43.01 6.78
C VAL A 621 -9.19 -44.08 7.24
N THR A 622 -10.02 -44.53 6.31
CA THR A 622 -11.03 -45.56 6.57
C THR A 622 -10.46 -46.97 6.37
N LYS A 623 -11.12 -47.98 6.94
CA LYS A 623 -10.71 -49.37 6.77
C LYS A 623 -10.80 -49.80 5.30
N GLY A 624 -9.80 -50.55 4.86
CA GLY A 624 -9.73 -51.09 3.51
C GLY A 624 -10.71 -52.25 3.32
N LYS A 625 -10.92 -52.65 2.06
CA LYS A 625 -11.66 -53.88 1.73
C LYS A 625 -10.69 -55.06 1.60
N VAL A 626 -11.10 -56.22 2.09
CA VAL A 626 -10.41 -57.48 1.80
C VAL A 626 -10.67 -57.88 0.34
N THR A 627 -9.73 -58.57 -0.31
CA THR A 627 -9.89 -58.98 -1.71
C THR A 627 -10.75 -60.23 -1.85
N SER A 628 -10.67 -61.16 -0.90
CA SER A 628 -11.59 -62.30 -0.84
C SER A 628 -11.63 -62.95 0.54
N THR A 629 -12.74 -63.60 0.86
CA THR A 629 -12.90 -64.50 2.00
C THR A 629 -13.26 -65.87 1.46
N LYS A 630 -12.37 -66.86 1.63
CA LYS A 630 -12.54 -68.22 1.09
C LYS A 630 -12.30 -69.24 2.18
N ALA A 631 -12.85 -70.44 2.02
CA ALA A 631 -12.59 -71.52 2.94
C ALA A 631 -12.58 -72.89 2.25
N LYS A 632 -11.82 -73.83 2.83
CA LYS A 632 -11.69 -75.20 2.35
C LYS A 632 -11.77 -76.20 3.50
N VAL A 633 -12.36 -77.37 3.24
CA VAL A 633 -12.33 -78.51 4.16
C VAL A 633 -10.89 -79.04 4.23
N VAL A 634 -10.32 -79.12 5.43
CA VAL A 634 -8.99 -79.73 5.65
C VAL A 634 -9.14 -81.18 6.10
N LYS A 635 -10.07 -81.44 7.02
CA LYS A 635 -10.47 -82.79 7.43
C LYS A 635 -11.98 -82.87 7.49
N ALA A 636 -12.59 -83.76 6.71
CA ALA A 636 -14.05 -83.92 6.71
C ALA A 636 -14.52 -84.48 8.07
N PRO A 637 -15.56 -83.90 8.70
CA PRO A 637 -16.17 -84.48 9.89
C PRO A 637 -16.99 -85.72 9.54
N THR A 638 -17.19 -86.60 10.52
CA THR A 638 -18.13 -87.73 10.44
C THR A 638 -19.22 -87.57 11.50
N SER A 639 -20.20 -88.48 11.51
CA SER A 639 -21.18 -88.57 12.59
C SER A 639 -20.56 -88.86 13.97
N LYS A 640 -19.30 -89.32 14.00
CA LYS A 640 -18.59 -89.75 15.22
C LYS A 640 -17.32 -88.96 15.53
N LYS A 641 -16.65 -88.37 14.55
CA LYS A 641 -15.37 -87.65 14.71
C LYS A 641 -15.45 -86.22 14.21
N ALA A 642 -14.76 -85.32 14.91
CA ALA A 642 -14.59 -83.93 14.50
C ALA A 642 -13.74 -83.82 13.22
N GLY A 643 -14.02 -82.79 12.43
CA GLY A 643 -13.26 -82.38 11.25
C GLY A 643 -12.56 -81.04 11.48
N SER A 644 -11.98 -80.47 10.42
CA SER A 644 -11.35 -79.15 10.44
C SER A 644 -11.56 -78.39 9.13
N TYR A 645 -11.68 -77.08 9.24
CA TYR A 645 -12.04 -76.17 8.15
C TYR A 645 -11.09 -74.98 8.15
N LYS A 646 -10.35 -74.76 7.06
CA LYS A 646 -9.42 -73.64 6.94
C LYS A 646 -10.10 -72.48 6.24
N VAL A 647 -10.20 -71.35 6.92
CA VAL A 647 -10.67 -70.06 6.38
C VAL A 647 -9.46 -69.20 6.07
N THR A 648 -9.43 -68.60 4.89
CA THR A 648 -8.41 -67.65 4.44
C THR A 648 -9.09 -66.35 4.02
N VAL A 649 -8.62 -65.23 4.56
CA VAL A 649 -9.01 -63.87 4.16
C VAL A 649 -7.82 -63.23 3.47
N ALA A 650 -7.95 -62.99 2.17
CA ALA A 650 -6.92 -62.36 1.36
C ALA A 650 -7.05 -60.83 1.37
N THR A 651 -5.90 -60.16 1.38
CA THR A 651 -5.79 -58.69 1.33
C THR A 651 -5.05 -58.29 0.05
N PRO A 652 -5.13 -57.01 -0.37
CA PRO A 652 -4.35 -56.51 -1.51
C PRO A 652 -2.84 -56.78 -1.32
N ALA A 653 -2.13 -57.00 -2.43
CA ALA A 653 -0.69 -57.27 -2.39
C ALA A 653 0.08 -56.11 -1.75
N GLY A 654 1.16 -56.42 -1.02
CA GLY A 654 1.99 -55.42 -0.33
C GLY A 654 1.40 -54.84 0.97
N LEU A 655 0.16 -55.18 1.33
CA LEU A 655 -0.47 -54.72 2.58
C LEU A 655 -0.47 -55.80 3.67
N ALA A 656 -0.71 -55.37 4.91
CA ALA A 656 -0.83 -56.26 6.05
C ALA A 656 -1.87 -57.37 5.81
N LYS A 657 -1.59 -58.57 6.32
CA LYS A 657 -2.57 -59.66 6.26
C LYS A 657 -3.71 -59.39 7.25
N ALA A 658 -4.93 -59.81 6.89
CA ALA A 658 -6.11 -59.67 7.74
C ALA A 658 -5.95 -60.47 9.05
N ALA A 659 -6.27 -59.83 10.16
CA ALA A 659 -6.43 -60.40 11.49
C ALA A 659 -7.92 -60.38 11.88
N GLY A 660 -8.27 -60.71 13.12
CA GLY A 660 -9.64 -60.60 13.62
C GLY A 660 -10.48 -61.87 13.47
N LYS A 661 -11.74 -61.79 13.90
CA LYS A 661 -12.61 -62.96 14.08
C LYS A 661 -13.33 -63.32 12.78
N VAL A 662 -13.36 -64.61 12.47
CA VAL A 662 -14.22 -65.20 11.43
C VAL A 662 -15.24 -66.12 12.09
N THR A 663 -16.47 -66.06 11.60
CA THR A 663 -17.57 -66.95 11.97
C THR A 663 -17.94 -67.81 10.76
N VAL A 664 -17.95 -69.13 10.95
CA VAL A 664 -18.33 -70.13 9.97
C VAL A 664 -19.67 -70.71 10.39
N THR A 665 -20.72 -70.43 9.64
CA THR A 665 -22.08 -70.92 9.92
C THR A 665 -22.42 -72.07 9.00
N LEU A 666 -22.53 -73.27 9.57
CA LEU A 666 -22.94 -74.51 8.92
C LEU A 666 -24.46 -74.64 9.00
N THR A 667 -25.13 -74.78 7.87
CA THR A 667 -26.59 -74.92 7.80
C THR A 667 -27.00 -76.18 7.04
N LYS A 668 -27.89 -76.96 7.63
CA LYS A 668 -28.54 -78.11 6.98
C LYS A 668 -29.99 -78.22 7.47
N GLY A 669 -30.96 -78.04 6.57
CA GLY A 669 -32.37 -77.91 6.95
C GLY A 669 -32.57 -76.74 7.92
N LYS A 670 -33.30 -76.95 9.01
CA LYS A 670 -33.50 -75.96 10.09
C LYS A 670 -32.30 -75.84 11.04
N THR A 671 -31.34 -76.79 11.01
CA THR A 671 -30.21 -76.82 11.94
C THR A 671 -29.08 -75.90 11.50
N LYS A 672 -28.66 -74.99 12.39
CA LYS A 672 -27.51 -74.09 12.21
C LYS A 672 -26.46 -74.33 13.29
N ARG A 673 -25.17 -74.31 12.93
CA ARG A 673 -24.05 -74.33 13.86
C ARG A 673 -23.05 -73.25 13.50
N ALA A 674 -22.76 -72.35 14.45
CA ALA A 674 -21.75 -71.32 14.29
C ALA A 674 -20.43 -71.75 14.94
N LEU A 675 -19.33 -71.63 14.20
CA LEU A 675 -17.97 -71.89 14.65
C LEU A 675 -17.19 -70.60 14.52
N THR A 676 -16.36 -70.26 15.51
CA THR A 676 -15.56 -69.04 15.46
C THR A 676 -14.08 -69.34 15.51
N GLY A 677 -13.29 -68.59 14.75
CA GLY A 677 -11.83 -68.63 14.80
C GLY A 677 -11.25 -67.24 14.66
N THR A 678 -10.05 -67.03 15.18
CA THR A 678 -9.30 -65.77 15.03
C THR A 678 -8.20 -65.96 13.99
N LEU A 679 -8.19 -65.12 12.96
CA LEU A 679 -7.17 -65.13 11.92
C LEU A 679 -5.80 -64.79 12.51
N LYS A 680 -4.79 -65.58 12.15
CA LYS A 680 -3.37 -65.25 12.32
C LYS A 680 -2.74 -65.21 10.93
N SER A 681 -2.21 -64.05 10.55
CA SER A 681 -1.60 -63.82 9.23
C SER A 681 -2.51 -64.18 8.04
N GLY A 682 -3.80 -63.81 8.10
CA GLY A 682 -4.76 -63.99 7.01
C GLY A 682 -5.44 -65.36 6.93
N ALA A 683 -5.17 -66.30 7.85
CA ALA A 683 -5.84 -67.60 7.87
C ALA A 683 -6.10 -68.13 9.28
N VAL A 684 -7.09 -69.02 9.40
CA VAL A 684 -7.36 -69.81 10.63
C VAL A 684 -7.96 -71.16 10.26
N THR A 685 -7.64 -72.19 11.04
CA THR A 685 -8.32 -73.49 10.96
C THR A 685 -9.26 -73.64 12.15
N VAL A 686 -10.56 -73.78 11.90
CA VAL A 686 -11.57 -74.03 12.93
C VAL A 686 -11.91 -75.51 12.99
N THR A 687 -12.13 -76.02 14.20
CA THR A 687 -12.59 -77.40 14.42
C THR A 687 -14.07 -77.51 14.10
N ILE A 688 -14.44 -78.44 13.22
CA ILE A 688 -15.83 -78.76 12.94
C ILE A 688 -16.25 -79.90 13.88
N PRO A 689 -17.30 -79.76 14.69
CA PRO A 689 -17.78 -80.85 15.53
C PRO A 689 -18.28 -82.03 14.67
N LYS A 690 -18.58 -83.17 15.29
CA LYS A 690 -19.30 -84.24 14.61
C LYS A 690 -20.64 -83.73 14.07
N LEU A 691 -20.97 -84.07 12.83
CA LEU A 691 -22.15 -83.56 12.12
C LEU A 691 -22.99 -84.73 11.57
N ALA A 692 -24.29 -84.53 11.41
CA ALA A 692 -25.16 -85.53 10.81
C ALA A 692 -24.89 -85.70 9.30
N LYS A 693 -24.98 -86.95 8.81
CA LYS A 693 -24.73 -87.36 7.41
C LYS A 693 -25.48 -86.48 6.40
N GLY A 694 -24.81 -85.98 5.37
CA GLY A 694 -25.37 -85.13 4.32
C GLY A 694 -24.55 -83.86 4.06
N THR A 695 -25.07 -82.99 3.19
CA THR A 695 -24.37 -81.78 2.75
C THR A 695 -24.78 -80.56 3.57
N TRP A 696 -23.81 -79.87 4.15
CA TRP A 696 -23.99 -78.63 4.91
C TRP A 696 -23.55 -77.42 4.07
N LYS A 697 -24.43 -76.42 3.94
CA LYS A 697 -24.09 -75.11 3.36
C LYS A 697 -23.24 -74.32 4.35
N VAL A 698 -22.28 -73.54 3.85
CA VAL A 698 -21.37 -72.73 4.68
C VAL A 698 -21.50 -71.25 4.33
N ALA A 699 -21.77 -70.43 5.34
CA ALA A 699 -21.62 -68.98 5.26
C ALA A 699 -20.41 -68.54 6.10
N LEU A 700 -19.60 -67.64 5.57
CA LEU A 700 -18.44 -67.05 6.21
C LEU A 700 -18.75 -65.59 6.52
N ALA A 701 -18.50 -65.18 7.77
CA ALA A 701 -18.57 -63.79 8.19
C ALA A 701 -17.25 -63.41 8.85
N TYR A 702 -16.47 -62.58 8.18
CA TYR A 702 -15.30 -61.92 8.72
C TYR A 702 -15.75 -60.62 9.40
N ALA A 703 -15.45 -60.47 10.69
CA ALA A 703 -15.88 -59.32 11.49
C ALA A 703 -15.11 -58.02 11.19
N GLY A 704 -14.05 -58.09 10.38
CA GLY A 704 -13.10 -56.99 10.20
C GLY A 704 -12.00 -57.00 11.26
N ASP A 705 -11.06 -56.08 11.12
CA ASP A 705 -10.01 -55.78 12.10
C ASP A 705 -9.71 -54.28 12.13
N ALA A 706 -8.57 -53.88 12.69
CA ALA A 706 -8.15 -52.47 12.74
C ALA A 706 -7.89 -51.87 11.34
N ARG A 707 -7.57 -52.69 10.34
CA ARG A 707 -7.15 -52.28 8.99
C ARG A 707 -8.19 -52.54 7.91
N TYR A 708 -9.04 -53.54 8.09
CA TYR A 708 -10.00 -54.02 7.09
C TYR A 708 -11.43 -54.05 7.62
N ALA A 709 -12.37 -53.67 6.77
CA ALA A 709 -13.80 -53.74 7.05
C ALA A 709 -14.29 -55.20 7.10
N ALA A 710 -15.44 -55.40 7.74
CA ALA A 710 -16.12 -56.69 7.76
C ALA A 710 -16.48 -57.16 6.34
N ALA A 711 -16.50 -58.47 6.13
CA ALA A 711 -16.85 -59.07 4.86
C ALA A 711 -17.58 -60.40 5.04
N SER A 712 -18.47 -60.72 4.11
CA SER A 712 -19.19 -61.99 4.08
C SER A 712 -19.00 -62.71 2.76
N ALA A 713 -18.94 -64.04 2.80
CA ALA A 713 -18.81 -64.88 1.61
C ALA A 713 -19.44 -66.27 1.80
N ALA A 714 -19.69 -66.99 0.72
CA ALA A 714 -20.04 -68.41 0.78
C ALA A 714 -18.77 -69.27 0.91
N GLY A 715 -18.80 -70.27 1.80
CA GLY A 715 -17.72 -71.25 1.95
C GLY A 715 -17.96 -72.54 1.15
N ALA A 716 -16.91 -73.33 0.94
CA ALA A 716 -17.02 -74.67 0.36
C ALA A 716 -17.95 -75.57 1.20
N LYS A 717 -18.92 -76.25 0.58
CA LYS A 717 -19.88 -77.13 1.28
C LYS A 717 -19.14 -78.23 2.05
N VAL A 718 -19.64 -78.61 3.22
CA VAL A 718 -19.11 -79.74 4.01
C VAL A 718 -19.99 -80.96 3.76
N VAL A 719 -19.42 -82.02 3.21
CA VAL A 719 -20.13 -83.29 2.92
C VAL A 719 -19.74 -84.34 3.95
N VAL A 720 -20.73 -84.83 4.71
CA VAL A 720 -20.56 -85.87 5.73
C VAL A 720 -21.07 -87.19 5.17
N LYS A 721 -20.17 -88.15 4.91
CA LYS A 721 -20.49 -89.39 4.18
C LYS A 721 -20.84 -90.60 5.07
N LYS A 722 -20.42 -90.61 6.35
CA LYS A 722 -20.73 -91.65 7.35
C LYS A 722 -20.92 -91.06 8.74
#